data_AF-A0A937X111-F1
#
_entry.id   AF-A0A937X111-F1
#
_cell.length_a   1.000
_cell.length_b   1.000
_cell.length_c   1.000
_cell.angle_alpha   90.00
_cell.angle_beta   90.00
_cell.angle_gamma   90.00
#
_symmetry.space_group_name_H-M   'P 1'
#
loop_
_entity.id
_entity.type
_entity.pdbx_description
1 polymer ?
#
loop_
_entity_poly.entity_id
_entity_poly.type
_entity_poly.pdbx_seq_one_letter_code
_entity_poly.pdbx_strand_id
1 'polypeptide(L)'
;GVIFYFILLIPFSFFMERLIFGFASINKRIAGFAGFFVAVFLILQLVHPAFKLSTSPYVIFLAFVIFALGSIVLVIVLSKFNEEVQKIKRAQTGMHEADIGRLSATAVAISLGVSNLRKRKLRTGLTAATITLLTFTVLSFTSIKTSLKYFKLERDNPATYEGTLVRDRNWKGLQPSVYEYLKSAFQDRATLIPRAWYMSQVKGEKGFFSFTSDRASNESYVNSILGLSADEPKATKLDTYLLAGRWFAPGERKAAILPDDVAQVVGITPAGMDSAFIDMFGLRFQVVGLIDSKRFNQIKDLDDEKLTPVDLVQEKGKIQQRIGEDPRLQAESPPEAFIHLESNNVMILPHETVMELDGKLQSVAITGFRDENGQPNPNFDKEIENFLARVAMTMFVGKDGTVNVYSSIGSTSIGGIQNFLIPILVAAMIVLNTMMGAVHERFREISVYSSVGLAPSHIAALFLAESAVFATLGAVMGYLVGQSLTLALVNLDLMSGLSLNYSSLSAIWSAVVVMATVFLSTLYPAKKAADMAVPDVGREWKFPEPEGDRWSFDFPFTIGSVEALGMYAYLTKVFESYEEGSLGAFVTENVRLTSTLENGHRRYDISMMTWLAPYDLGISQRVSLSAAPAENENALYAVWVEIHRESGDVASWQRINRRFLGVLRKRFLVWRTLPQDLKNDYARQGREILGLEPVAKTETVV
;
A
#
# COMPACT_ATOMS: atom_id res chain seq x y z
N GLY A 1 9.86 5.59 5.65
CA GLY A 1 10.75 4.87 4.71
C GLY A 1 11.60 3.84 5.43
N VAL A 2 12.66 4.28 6.10
CA VAL A 2 13.69 3.45 6.76
C VAL A 2 13.18 2.17 7.43
N ILE A 3 12.25 2.29 8.39
CA ILE A 3 11.75 1.16 9.19
C ILE A 3 11.26 -0.01 8.32
N PHE A 4 10.55 0.27 7.22
CA PHE A 4 10.06 -0.74 6.30
C PHE A 4 11.20 -1.53 5.64
N TYR A 5 12.22 -0.83 5.14
CA TYR A 5 13.38 -1.47 4.53
C TYR A 5 14.19 -2.27 5.55
N PHE A 6 14.27 -1.84 6.81
CA PHE A 6 14.89 -2.63 7.87
C PHE A 6 14.17 -3.92 8.20
N ILE A 7 12.83 -3.89 8.24
CA ILE A 7 12.04 -5.13 8.38
C ILE A 7 12.33 -6.05 7.20
N LEU A 8 12.44 -5.50 5.98
CA LEU A 8 12.77 -6.25 4.77
C LEU A 8 14.22 -6.77 4.74
N LEU A 9 15.15 -6.15 5.49
CA LEU A 9 16.53 -6.64 5.61
C LEU A 9 16.62 -8.00 6.30
N ILE A 10 15.68 -8.34 7.17
CA ILE A 10 15.67 -9.64 7.85
C ILE A 10 15.51 -10.78 6.83
N PRO A 11 14.39 -10.89 6.07
CA PRO A 11 14.27 -11.93 5.06
C PRO A 11 15.34 -11.81 3.97
N PHE A 12 15.72 -10.59 3.58
CA PHE A 12 16.80 -10.37 2.60
C PHE A 12 18.13 -10.98 3.04
N SER A 13 18.58 -10.72 4.27
CA SER A 13 19.86 -11.22 4.79
C SER A 13 19.86 -12.74 4.91
N PHE A 14 18.71 -13.32 5.28
CA PHE A 14 18.52 -14.77 5.29
C PHE A 14 18.62 -15.36 3.87
N PHE A 15 17.96 -14.75 2.88
CA PHE A 15 18.01 -15.24 1.51
C PHE A 15 19.38 -15.07 0.86
N MET A 16 20.08 -13.95 1.13
CA MET A 16 21.44 -13.71 0.63
C MET A 16 22.44 -14.72 1.20
N GLU A 17 22.35 -15.04 2.50
CA GLU A 17 23.16 -16.11 3.09
C GLU A 17 22.92 -17.44 2.38
N ARG A 18 21.65 -17.79 2.14
CA ARG A 18 21.27 -19.06 1.49
C ARG A 18 21.72 -19.13 0.03
N LEU A 19 21.64 -18.02 -0.70
CA LEU A 19 21.91 -17.96 -2.13
C LEU A 19 23.42 -17.98 -2.42
N ILE A 20 24.22 -17.27 -1.61
CA ILE A 20 25.68 -17.16 -1.81
C ILE A 20 26.43 -18.31 -1.14
N PHE A 21 26.23 -18.51 0.17
CA PHE A 21 27.01 -19.45 0.97
C PHE A 21 26.29 -20.79 1.17
N GLY A 22 25.03 -20.75 1.60
CA GLY A 22 24.22 -21.93 1.89
C GLY A 22 24.84 -22.83 2.97
N PHE A 23 25.22 -22.26 4.13
CA PHE A 23 25.89 -23.03 5.17
C PHE A 23 24.94 -24.06 5.82
N ALA A 24 25.43 -25.29 6.01
CA ALA A 24 24.68 -26.35 6.68
C ALA A 24 24.67 -26.17 8.21
N SER A 25 25.77 -25.70 8.79
CA SER A 25 25.89 -25.46 10.23
C SER A 25 25.19 -24.16 10.64
N ILE A 26 24.34 -24.24 11.66
CA ILE A 26 23.59 -23.10 12.21
C ILE A 26 24.50 -21.92 12.58
N ASN A 27 25.67 -22.17 13.17
CA ASN A 27 26.58 -21.10 13.61
C ASN A 27 27.08 -20.27 12.42
N LYS A 28 27.54 -20.93 11.34
CA LYS A 28 27.98 -20.24 10.12
C LYS A 28 26.81 -19.55 9.41
N ARG A 29 25.60 -20.13 9.47
CA ARG A 29 24.38 -19.52 8.94
C ARG A 29 24.03 -18.21 9.64
N ILE A 30 24.08 -18.20 10.98
CA ILE A 30 23.84 -16.99 11.78
C ILE A 30 24.92 -15.94 11.47
N ALA A 31 26.18 -16.35 11.38
CA ALA A 31 27.28 -15.45 11.03
C ALA A 31 27.12 -14.83 9.62
N GLY A 32 26.74 -15.63 8.62
CA GLY A 32 26.47 -15.14 7.26
C GLY A 32 25.29 -14.18 7.21
N PHE A 33 24.19 -14.52 7.89
CA PHE A 33 23.03 -13.63 8.05
C PHE A 33 23.41 -12.29 8.69
N ALA A 34 24.14 -12.32 9.81
CA ALA A 34 24.58 -11.13 10.51
C ALA A 34 25.53 -10.29 9.64
N GLY A 35 26.42 -10.94 8.90
CA GLY A 35 27.32 -10.29 7.94
C GLY A 35 26.56 -9.51 6.87
N PHE A 36 25.58 -10.11 6.21
CA PHE A 36 24.75 -9.41 5.21
C PHE A 36 23.92 -8.28 5.82
N PHE A 37 23.34 -8.53 6.99
CA PHE A 37 22.54 -7.51 7.69
C PHE A 37 23.37 -6.28 8.01
N VAL A 38 24.57 -6.46 8.60
CA VAL A 38 25.50 -5.38 8.93
C VAL A 38 26.02 -4.70 7.66
N ALA A 39 26.38 -5.46 6.62
CA ALA A 39 26.89 -4.88 5.37
C ALA A 39 25.86 -3.95 4.71
N VAL A 40 24.60 -4.40 4.58
CA VAL A 40 23.55 -3.56 3.99
C VAL A 40 23.19 -2.39 4.90
N PHE A 41 23.21 -2.60 6.22
CA PHE A 41 23.04 -1.51 7.18
C PHE A 41 24.06 -0.39 6.97
N LEU A 42 25.35 -0.73 6.84
CA LEU A 42 26.40 0.26 6.61
C LEU A 42 26.20 1.03 5.30
N ILE A 43 25.75 0.35 4.24
CA ILE A 43 25.40 1.02 2.98
C ILE A 43 24.22 1.97 3.18
N LEU A 44 23.15 1.53 3.86
CA LEU A 44 22.00 2.38 4.13
C LEU A 44 22.36 3.58 5.02
N GLN A 45 23.27 3.41 5.98
CA GLN A 45 23.75 4.50 6.82
C GLN A 45 24.42 5.60 6.00
N LEU A 46 25.20 5.23 4.97
CA LEU A 46 25.88 6.18 4.10
C LEU A 46 24.92 6.88 3.15
N VAL A 47 23.95 6.14 2.61
CA VAL A 47 23.14 6.62 1.49
C VAL A 47 21.79 7.20 1.92
N HIS A 48 21.19 6.72 3.01
CA HIS A 48 19.84 7.14 3.41
C HIS A 48 19.83 8.45 4.22
N PRO A 49 19.13 9.51 3.78
CA PRO A 49 19.13 10.84 4.44
C PRO A 49 18.67 10.84 5.91
N ALA A 50 17.67 10.01 6.25
CA ALA A 50 17.14 9.90 7.61
C ALA A 50 18.20 9.62 8.70
N PHE A 51 19.34 9.00 8.38
CA PHE A 51 20.41 8.82 9.37
C PHE A 51 21.15 10.12 9.71
N LYS A 52 21.19 11.08 8.79
CA LYS A 52 21.73 12.42 9.07
C LYS A 52 20.76 13.27 9.91
N LEU A 53 19.46 12.96 9.85
CA LEU A 53 18.41 13.68 10.57
C LEU A 53 18.12 13.11 11.97
N SER A 54 18.54 11.87 12.24
CA SER A 54 18.32 11.23 13.54
C SER A 54 19.42 11.61 14.54
N THR A 55 19.02 12.04 15.74
CA THR A 55 19.93 12.38 16.83
C THR A 55 20.72 11.17 17.34
N SER A 56 20.23 9.94 17.12
CA SER A 56 20.94 8.70 17.47
C SER A 56 20.64 7.56 16.48
N PRO A 57 21.35 7.51 15.33
CA PRO A 57 21.23 6.46 14.30
C PRO A 57 21.41 5.04 14.86
N TYR A 58 22.30 4.89 15.83
CA TYR A 58 22.70 3.61 16.39
C TYR A 58 21.62 2.95 17.25
N VAL A 59 20.71 3.74 17.85
CA VAL A 59 19.59 3.19 18.62
C VAL A 59 18.60 2.48 17.72
N ILE A 60 18.34 3.01 16.52
CA ILE A 60 17.48 2.36 15.51
C ILE A 60 18.09 1.02 15.10
N PHE A 61 19.39 0.99 14.82
CA PHE A 61 20.11 -0.24 14.51
C PHE A 61 20.01 -1.27 15.64
N LEU A 62 20.29 -0.85 16.89
CA LEU A 62 20.26 -1.72 18.05
C LEU A 62 18.87 -2.35 18.25
N ALA A 63 17.79 -1.56 18.11
CA ALA A 63 16.42 -2.05 18.21
C ALA A 63 16.13 -3.16 17.18
N PHE A 64 16.57 -2.98 15.92
CA PHE A 64 16.39 -4.00 14.89
C PHE A 64 17.25 -5.25 15.09
N VAL A 65 18.47 -5.10 15.61
CA VAL A 65 19.32 -6.24 15.98
C VAL A 65 18.66 -7.05 17.10
N ILE A 66 18.15 -6.37 18.15
CA ILE A 66 17.41 -7.03 19.24
C ILE A 66 16.18 -7.75 18.69
N PHE A 67 15.41 -7.11 17.80
CA PHE A 67 14.24 -7.72 17.17
C PHE A 67 14.60 -8.94 16.31
N ALA A 68 15.66 -8.85 15.51
CA ALA A 68 16.15 -9.94 14.67
C ALA A 68 16.64 -11.14 15.52
N LEU A 69 17.41 -10.88 16.58
CA LEU A 69 17.85 -11.92 17.51
C LEU A 69 16.67 -12.53 18.27
N GLY A 70 15.75 -11.70 18.76
CA GLY A 70 14.54 -12.14 19.46
C GLY A 70 13.64 -13.01 18.60
N SER A 71 13.43 -12.66 17.33
CA SER A 71 12.64 -13.46 16.39
C SER A 71 13.30 -14.81 16.08
N ILE A 72 14.62 -14.87 15.93
CA ILE A 72 15.35 -16.15 15.77
C ILE A 72 15.15 -17.04 17.00
N VAL A 73 15.34 -16.50 18.21
CA VAL A 73 15.15 -17.26 19.45
C VAL A 73 13.72 -17.75 19.58
N LEU A 74 12.73 -16.90 19.28
CA LEU A 74 11.31 -17.28 19.31
C LEU A 74 11.00 -18.45 18.36
N VAL A 75 11.52 -18.43 17.13
CA VAL A 75 11.36 -19.52 16.17
C VAL A 75 11.97 -20.82 16.69
N ILE A 76 13.17 -20.76 17.29
CA ILE A 76 13.82 -21.94 17.88
C ILE A 76 13.00 -22.52 19.03
N VAL A 77 12.49 -21.66 19.92
CA VAL A 77 11.67 -22.09 21.07
C VAL A 77 10.38 -22.73 20.61
N LEU A 78 9.65 -22.11 19.67
CA LEU A 78 8.42 -22.67 19.10
C LEU A 78 8.67 -24.01 18.40
N SER A 79 9.81 -24.13 17.69
CA SER A 79 10.19 -25.38 17.03
C SER A 79 10.44 -26.50 18.04
N LYS A 80 11.20 -26.24 19.11
CA LYS A 80 11.45 -27.23 20.18
C LYS A 80 10.18 -27.60 20.94
N PHE A 81 9.34 -26.61 21.25
CA PHE A 81 8.07 -26.84 21.93
C PHE A 81 7.17 -27.78 21.11
N ASN A 82 7.03 -27.54 19.81
CA ASN A 82 6.28 -28.42 18.92
C ASN A 82 6.86 -29.85 18.89
N GLU A 83 8.18 -29.99 18.91
CA GLU A 83 8.83 -31.30 18.96
C GLU A 83 8.49 -32.07 20.24
N GLU A 84 8.50 -31.40 21.40
CA GLU A 84 8.15 -32.02 22.69
C GLU A 84 6.66 -32.37 22.79
N VAL A 85 5.77 -31.51 22.29
CA VAL A 85 4.33 -31.81 22.23
C VAL A 85 4.07 -33.05 21.37
N GLN A 86 4.80 -33.21 20.26
CA GLN A 86 4.71 -34.40 19.41
C GLN A 86 5.22 -35.66 20.12
N LYS A 87 6.31 -35.57 20.92
CA LYS A 87 6.80 -36.69 21.74
C LYS A 87 5.77 -37.14 22.77
N ILE A 88 5.13 -36.19 23.47
CA ILE A 88 4.08 -36.49 24.46
C ILE A 88 2.88 -37.18 23.81
N LYS A 89 2.41 -36.68 22.64
CA LYS A 89 1.31 -37.31 21.90
C LYS A 89 1.64 -38.75 21.50
N ARG A 90 2.87 -39.01 21.03
CA ARG A 90 3.33 -40.36 20.66
C ARG A 90 3.33 -41.33 21.85
N ALA A 91 3.67 -40.85 23.04
CA ALA A 91 3.69 -41.67 24.25
C ALA A 91 2.29 -42.08 24.75
N GLN A 92 1.26 -41.26 24.50
CA GLN A 92 -0.10 -41.53 24.99
C GLN A 92 -0.94 -42.41 24.05
N THR A 93 -0.76 -42.31 22.73
CA THR A 93 -1.62 -43.00 21.76
C THR A 93 -1.01 -44.29 21.18
N GLY A 94 0.28 -44.56 21.42
CA GLY A 94 1.00 -45.74 20.87
C GLY A 94 1.09 -45.80 19.33
N MET A 95 0.36 -44.95 18.62
CA MET A 95 0.37 -44.86 17.17
C MET A 95 1.51 -43.97 16.69
N HIS A 96 2.36 -44.55 15.86
CA HIS A 96 3.23 -43.79 14.97
C HIS A 96 2.36 -43.18 13.87
N GLU A 97 1.64 -42.09 14.18
CA GLU A 97 1.11 -41.23 13.12
C GLU A 97 2.31 -40.63 12.38
N ALA A 98 2.66 -41.25 11.26
CA ALA A 98 3.52 -40.67 10.23
C ALA A 98 2.82 -39.53 9.48
N ASP A 99 1.97 -38.73 10.16
CA ASP A 99 1.49 -37.49 9.60
C ASP A 99 2.59 -36.45 9.84
N ILE A 100 3.50 -36.37 8.88
CA ILE A 100 4.39 -35.22 8.73
C ILE A 100 3.46 -34.01 8.63
N GLY A 101 3.21 -33.34 9.75
CA GLY A 101 2.19 -32.30 9.84
C GLY A 101 2.33 -31.36 8.65
N ARG A 102 1.24 -31.12 7.91
CA ARG A 102 1.23 -30.41 6.62
C ARG A 102 2.05 -29.11 6.61
N LEU A 103 2.16 -28.45 7.77
CA LEU A 103 2.99 -27.26 8.00
C LEU A 103 4.52 -27.53 7.91
N SER A 104 5.01 -28.67 8.41
CA SER A 104 6.42 -29.05 8.34
C SER A 104 6.87 -29.39 6.91
N ALA A 105 6.05 -30.11 6.14
CA ALA A 105 6.34 -30.43 4.75
C ALA A 105 6.39 -29.18 3.86
N THR A 106 5.48 -28.22 4.10
CA THR A 106 5.48 -26.92 3.39
C THR A 106 6.75 -26.11 3.73
N ALA A 107 7.16 -26.07 4.99
CA ALA A 107 8.39 -25.38 5.40
C ALA A 107 9.66 -25.99 4.77
N VAL A 108 9.72 -27.32 4.68
CA VAL A 108 10.79 -28.03 3.96
C VAL A 108 10.78 -27.68 2.48
N ALA A 109 9.59 -27.65 1.84
CA ALA A 109 9.45 -27.27 0.44
C ALA A 109 9.90 -25.82 0.17
N ILE A 110 9.57 -24.88 1.07
CA ILE A 110 10.04 -23.49 0.99
C ILE A 110 11.58 -23.44 1.07
N SER A 111 12.19 -24.12 2.05
CA SER A 111 13.65 -24.15 2.19
C SER A 111 14.34 -24.81 0.98
N LEU A 112 13.69 -25.81 0.39
CA LEU A 112 14.16 -26.49 -0.82
C LEU A 112 14.10 -25.55 -2.04
N GLY A 113 13.05 -24.73 -2.15
CA GLY A 113 12.91 -23.71 -3.19
C GLY A 113 14.04 -22.68 -3.15
N VAL A 114 14.30 -22.09 -1.97
CA VAL A 114 15.42 -21.15 -1.78
C VAL A 114 16.76 -21.79 -2.18
N SER A 115 16.96 -23.05 -1.81
CA SER A 115 18.21 -23.76 -2.10
C SER A 115 18.38 -24.10 -3.60
N ASN A 116 17.28 -24.33 -4.32
CA ASN A 116 17.30 -24.64 -5.74
C ASN A 116 17.76 -23.46 -6.61
N LEU A 117 17.52 -22.23 -6.18
CA LEU A 117 18.02 -21.03 -6.86
C LEU A 117 19.55 -21.03 -7.03
N ARG A 118 20.27 -21.67 -6.12
CA ARG A 118 21.74 -21.80 -6.16
C ARG A 118 22.24 -22.75 -7.24
N LYS A 119 21.43 -23.73 -7.66
CA LYS A 119 21.82 -24.69 -8.71
C LYS A 119 21.98 -24.00 -10.07
N ARG A 120 21.27 -22.89 -10.30
CA ARG A 120 21.20 -22.17 -11.59
C ARG A 120 21.63 -20.71 -11.45
N LYS A 121 22.85 -20.51 -10.94
CA LYS A 121 23.40 -19.19 -10.54
C LYS A 121 23.22 -18.10 -11.60
N LEU A 122 23.48 -18.41 -12.88
CA LEU A 122 23.42 -17.42 -13.96
C LEU A 122 21.98 -16.92 -14.17
N ARG A 123 21.01 -17.83 -14.28
CA ARG A 123 19.59 -17.45 -14.41
C ARG A 123 19.12 -16.65 -13.21
N THR A 124 19.36 -17.16 -12.00
CA THR A 124 18.96 -16.48 -10.77
C THR A 124 19.57 -15.08 -10.69
N GLY A 125 20.84 -14.93 -11.08
CA GLY A 125 21.51 -13.62 -11.16
C GLY A 125 20.85 -12.67 -12.16
N LEU A 126 20.57 -13.12 -13.39
CA LEU A 126 19.87 -12.31 -14.39
C LEU A 126 18.46 -11.92 -13.94
N THR A 127 17.67 -12.85 -13.42
CA THR A 127 16.31 -12.57 -12.92
C THR A 127 16.33 -11.58 -11.77
N ALA A 128 17.25 -11.76 -10.81
CA ALA A 128 17.41 -10.83 -9.70
C ALA A 128 17.85 -9.43 -10.19
N ALA A 129 18.76 -9.35 -11.16
CA ALA A 129 19.18 -8.09 -11.76
C ALA A 129 18.03 -7.39 -12.50
N THR A 130 17.23 -8.12 -13.28
CA THR A 130 16.08 -7.55 -13.98
C THR A 130 15.03 -7.00 -13.01
N ILE A 131 14.70 -7.73 -11.94
CA ILE A 131 13.74 -7.27 -10.93
C ILE A 131 14.31 -6.10 -10.12
N THR A 132 15.62 -6.10 -9.84
CA THR A 132 16.33 -4.98 -9.20
C THR A 132 16.22 -3.71 -10.05
N LEU A 133 16.53 -3.81 -11.34
CA LEU A 133 16.52 -2.68 -12.27
C LEU A 133 15.10 -2.16 -12.49
N LEU A 134 14.13 -3.06 -12.58
CA LEU A 134 12.71 -2.70 -12.60
C LEU A 134 12.28 -1.96 -11.32
N THR A 135 12.62 -2.51 -10.15
CA THR A 135 12.30 -1.87 -8.87
C THR A 135 12.88 -0.47 -8.83
N PHE A 136 14.15 -0.34 -9.24
CA PHE A 136 14.81 0.95 -9.41
C PHE A 136 14.02 1.89 -10.33
N THR A 137 13.56 1.42 -11.49
CA THR A 137 12.76 2.23 -12.43
C THR A 137 11.46 2.71 -11.79
N VAL A 138 10.66 1.80 -11.23
CA VAL A 138 9.37 2.15 -10.60
C VAL A 138 9.60 3.14 -9.46
N LEU A 139 10.60 2.87 -8.61
CA LEU A 139 10.96 3.72 -7.48
C LEU A 139 11.46 5.11 -7.91
N SER A 140 12.24 5.19 -8.99
CA SER A 140 12.75 6.45 -9.52
C SER A 140 11.60 7.32 -10.03
N PHE A 141 10.68 6.74 -10.79
CA PHE A 141 9.53 7.48 -11.34
C PHE A 141 8.52 7.90 -10.25
N THR A 142 8.34 7.12 -9.16
CA THR A 142 7.43 7.48 -8.03
C THR A 142 8.04 8.47 -7.04
N SER A 143 9.36 8.63 -7.10
CA SER A 143 10.14 9.47 -6.20
C SER A 143 10.31 10.91 -6.71
N ILE A 144 9.87 11.22 -7.93
CA ILE A 144 9.92 12.59 -8.46
C ILE A 144 8.83 13.41 -7.76
N LYS A 145 9.22 14.20 -6.77
CA LYS A 145 8.36 15.24 -6.18
C LYS A 145 8.67 16.57 -6.83
N THR A 146 7.60 17.30 -7.08
CA THR A 146 7.55 18.62 -7.67
C THR A 146 8.25 19.66 -6.80
N SER A 147 9.19 20.38 -7.41
CA SER A 147 9.68 21.66 -6.91
C SER A 147 8.63 22.74 -7.22
N LEU A 148 8.39 23.67 -6.30
CA LEU A 148 7.75 24.94 -6.60
C LEU A 148 8.67 25.70 -7.56
N LYS A 149 8.40 25.60 -8.86
CA LYS A 149 9.02 26.46 -9.85
C LYS A 149 8.15 27.71 -9.92
N TYR A 150 8.69 28.86 -9.53
CA TYR A 150 8.01 30.12 -9.79
C TYR A 150 8.30 30.54 -11.22
N PHE A 151 7.27 31.06 -11.89
CA PHE A 151 7.40 31.64 -13.22
C PHE A 151 7.52 33.16 -13.06
N LYS A 152 8.48 33.75 -13.77
CA LYS A 152 8.59 35.20 -13.95
C LYS A 152 8.07 35.52 -15.35
N LEU A 153 6.95 36.23 -15.40
CA LEU A 153 6.32 36.68 -16.64
C LEU A 153 6.38 38.20 -16.68
N GLU A 154 7.03 38.75 -17.68
CA GLU A 154 7.03 40.19 -17.91
C GLU A 154 5.65 40.64 -18.42
N ARG A 155 5.22 41.84 -18.02
CA ARG A 155 4.01 42.47 -18.55
C ARG A 155 4.36 43.75 -19.29
N ASP A 156 3.56 44.05 -20.31
CA ASP A 156 3.72 45.23 -21.16
C ASP A 156 3.22 46.55 -20.52
N ASN A 157 2.75 46.51 -19.27
CA ASN A 157 2.28 47.71 -18.56
C ASN A 157 3.38 48.35 -17.70
N PRO A 158 3.43 49.70 -17.61
CA PRO A 158 4.36 50.38 -16.74
C PRO A 158 4.02 50.14 -15.27
N ALA A 159 5.05 50.12 -14.41
CA ALA A 159 4.86 50.01 -12.97
C ALA A 159 4.36 51.33 -12.36
N THR A 160 3.18 51.29 -11.72
CA THR A 160 2.58 52.46 -11.04
C THR A 160 3.35 52.86 -9.77
N TYR A 161 3.98 51.91 -9.08
CA TYR A 161 4.82 52.14 -7.91
C TYR A 161 5.89 51.05 -7.77
N GLU A 162 6.93 51.33 -6.99
CA GLU A 162 7.92 50.31 -6.60
C GLU A 162 7.38 49.48 -5.43
N GLY A 163 7.26 48.18 -5.66
CA GLY A 163 6.73 47.27 -4.66
C GLY A 163 6.10 46.03 -5.27
N THR A 164 5.18 45.43 -4.55
CA THR A 164 4.46 44.25 -5.02
C THR A 164 2.99 44.25 -4.63
N LEU A 165 2.14 43.76 -5.54
CA LEU A 165 0.72 43.52 -5.31
C LEU A 165 0.48 42.02 -5.19
N VAL A 166 -0.16 41.60 -4.10
CA VAL A 166 -0.60 40.23 -3.86
C VAL A 166 -2.09 40.15 -4.10
N ARG A 167 -2.54 39.25 -4.98
CA ARG A 167 -3.96 38.95 -5.20
C ARG A 167 -4.18 37.56 -5.78
N ASP A 168 -5.41 37.08 -5.70
CA ASP A 168 -5.84 35.90 -6.46
C ASP A 168 -5.94 36.23 -7.96
N ARG A 169 -5.55 35.28 -8.82
CA ARG A 169 -5.57 35.46 -10.29
C ARG A 169 -6.98 35.67 -10.84
N ASN A 170 -8.00 35.17 -10.14
CA ASN A 170 -9.40 35.19 -10.56
C ASN A 170 -10.28 36.01 -9.61
N TRP A 171 -9.70 36.90 -8.80
CA TRP A 171 -10.41 37.77 -7.86
C TRP A 171 -11.39 37.03 -6.91
N LYS A 172 -11.05 35.81 -6.50
CA LYS A 172 -11.85 35.02 -5.54
C LYS A 172 -11.77 35.54 -4.09
N GLY A 173 -10.87 36.48 -3.82
CA GLY A 173 -10.49 36.91 -2.48
C GLY A 173 -9.33 36.09 -1.92
N LEU A 174 -8.54 36.74 -1.09
CA LEU A 174 -7.46 36.14 -0.32
C LEU A 174 -8.02 35.59 1.00
N GLN A 175 -7.48 34.46 1.46
CA GLN A 175 -7.77 33.98 2.80
C GLN A 175 -7.22 34.96 3.84
N PRO A 176 -7.90 35.20 4.97
CA PRO A 176 -7.40 36.11 6.01
C PRO A 176 -5.99 35.73 6.53
N SER A 177 -5.66 34.44 6.54
CA SER A 177 -4.33 33.92 6.89
C SER A 177 -3.21 34.41 5.97
N VAL A 178 -3.51 34.75 4.72
CA VAL A 178 -2.52 35.30 3.78
C VAL A 178 -2.00 36.64 4.28
N TYR A 179 -2.89 37.49 4.80
CA TYR A 179 -2.48 38.78 5.34
C TYR A 179 -1.59 38.63 6.57
N GLU A 180 -1.93 37.73 7.50
CA GLU A 180 -1.09 37.44 8.67
C GLU A 180 0.29 36.90 8.28
N TYR A 181 0.34 36.08 7.23
CA TYR A 181 1.60 35.54 6.73
C TYR A 181 2.47 36.61 6.05
N LEU A 182 1.88 37.49 5.23
CA LEU A 182 2.57 38.66 4.66
C LEU A 182 3.05 39.61 5.75
N LYS A 183 2.22 39.83 6.77
CA LYS A 183 2.53 40.67 7.93
C LYS A 183 3.73 40.12 8.70
N SER A 184 3.73 38.82 9.01
CA SER A 184 4.87 38.16 9.64
C SER A 184 6.16 38.21 8.81
N ALA A 185 6.06 38.29 7.48
CA ALA A 185 7.23 38.27 6.60
C ALA A 185 7.79 39.68 6.34
N PHE A 186 6.93 40.69 6.22
CA PHE A 186 7.32 41.98 5.66
C PHE A 186 6.99 43.20 6.55
N GLN A 187 6.20 43.09 7.63
CA GLN A 187 5.75 44.26 8.39
C GLN A 187 6.89 45.13 8.93
N ASP A 188 8.01 44.52 9.33
CA ASP A 188 9.15 45.27 9.88
C ASP A 188 9.99 45.98 8.80
N ARG A 189 9.85 45.57 7.54
CA ARG A 189 10.69 46.02 6.41
C ARG A 189 9.92 46.70 5.29
N ALA A 190 8.60 46.64 5.27
CA ALA A 190 7.77 47.23 4.22
C ALA A 190 6.40 47.65 4.79
N THR A 191 5.72 48.55 4.07
CA THR A 191 4.36 48.96 4.39
C THR A 191 3.37 48.05 3.67
N LEU A 192 2.50 47.38 4.44
CA LEU A 192 1.41 46.55 3.89
C LEU A 192 0.13 47.37 3.80
N ILE A 193 -0.49 47.36 2.63
CA ILE A 193 -1.67 48.14 2.27
C ILE A 193 -2.76 47.15 1.83
N PRO A 194 -3.57 46.64 2.78
CA PRO A 194 -4.65 45.71 2.46
C PRO A 194 -5.84 46.43 1.83
N ARG A 195 -6.52 45.73 0.92
CA ARG A 195 -7.74 46.21 0.24
C ARG A 195 -8.81 45.14 0.30
N ALA A 196 -10.03 45.56 0.65
CA ALA A 196 -11.16 44.67 0.81
C ALA A 196 -12.34 45.11 -0.06
N TRP A 197 -13.13 44.17 -0.55
CA TRP A 197 -14.38 44.46 -1.24
C TRP A 197 -15.54 43.86 -0.47
N TYR A 198 -16.60 44.64 -0.32
CA TYR A 198 -17.91 44.15 0.08
C TYR A 198 -18.87 44.34 -1.08
N MET A 199 -19.31 43.23 -1.64
CA MET A 199 -20.15 43.18 -2.85
C MET A 199 -21.56 42.80 -2.43
N SER A 200 -22.57 43.50 -2.95
CA SER A 200 -23.96 43.15 -2.67
C SER A 200 -24.28 41.78 -3.28
N GLN A 201 -24.59 40.80 -2.44
CA GLN A 201 -24.87 39.43 -2.89
C GLN A 201 -26.35 39.27 -3.26
N VAL A 202 -26.68 39.40 -4.53
CA VAL A 202 -27.89 38.80 -5.10
C VAL A 202 -27.46 37.77 -6.13
N LYS A 203 -27.78 36.49 -5.89
CA LYS A 203 -27.41 35.39 -6.80
C LYS A 203 -28.02 35.65 -8.19
N GLY A 204 -27.20 36.12 -9.13
CA GLY A 204 -27.58 36.27 -10.54
C GLY A 204 -28.17 37.63 -10.93
N GLU A 205 -28.25 38.60 -10.01
CA GLU A 205 -28.74 39.96 -10.30
C GLU A 205 -27.81 41.01 -9.67
N LYS A 206 -27.89 42.26 -10.15
CA LYS A 206 -27.18 43.40 -9.54
C LYS A 206 -27.82 43.71 -8.19
N GLY A 207 -27.14 43.34 -7.11
CA GLY A 207 -27.47 43.83 -5.78
C GLY A 207 -26.99 45.27 -5.58
N PHE A 208 -27.69 46.01 -4.72
CA PHE A 208 -27.33 47.38 -4.36
C PHE A 208 -27.38 47.55 -2.84
N PHE A 209 -26.43 48.31 -2.30
CA PHE A 209 -26.47 48.84 -0.96
C PHE A 209 -27.13 50.20 -1.00
N SER A 210 -28.21 50.34 -0.22
CA SER A 210 -28.90 51.60 -0.09
C SER A 210 -28.30 52.43 1.04
N PHE A 211 -28.23 53.73 0.82
CA PHE A 211 -27.76 54.68 1.81
C PHE A 211 -28.53 56.00 1.68
N THR A 212 -28.66 56.71 2.79
CA THR A 212 -29.30 58.03 2.85
C THR A 212 -28.28 59.07 3.29
N SER A 213 -28.50 60.32 2.87
CA SER A 213 -27.69 61.48 3.28
C SER A 213 -28.54 62.37 4.18
N ASP A 214 -27.94 62.99 5.19
CA ASP A 214 -28.64 63.98 6.01
C ASP A 214 -29.04 65.26 5.24
N ARG A 215 -28.53 65.43 4.02
CA ARG A 215 -28.83 66.56 3.13
C ARG A 215 -29.85 66.26 2.04
N ALA A 216 -30.23 65.00 1.85
CA ALA A 216 -31.18 64.59 0.81
C ALA A 216 -32.21 63.60 1.36
N SER A 217 -33.49 63.87 1.12
CA SER A 217 -34.58 62.99 1.55
C SER A 217 -34.69 61.69 0.74
N ASN A 218 -33.98 61.60 -0.39
CA ASN A 218 -34.02 60.44 -1.27
C ASN A 218 -32.91 59.44 -0.94
N GLU A 219 -33.27 58.17 -0.97
CA GLU A 219 -32.33 57.05 -0.86
C GLU A 219 -31.52 56.91 -2.17
N SER A 220 -30.22 56.65 -2.03
CA SER A 220 -29.31 56.39 -3.15
C SER A 220 -28.68 55.00 -3.00
N TYR A 221 -28.02 54.53 -4.05
CA TYR A 221 -27.59 53.14 -4.18
C TYR A 221 -26.18 53.02 -4.75
N VAL A 222 -25.39 52.10 -4.21
CA VAL A 222 -24.09 51.66 -4.77
C VAL A 222 -24.07 50.15 -4.90
N ASN A 223 -23.36 49.60 -5.90
CA ASN A 223 -23.26 48.15 -6.08
C ASN A 223 -22.26 47.49 -5.13
N SER A 224 -21.27 48.26 -4.68
CA SER A 224 -20.18 47.73 -3.87
C SER A 224 -19.56 48.77 -2.95
N ILE A 225 -18.89 48.28 -1.93
CA ILE A 225 -18.08 49.07 -1.01
C ILE A 225 -16.62 48.63 -1.17
N LEU A 226 -15.76 49.60 -1.44
CA LEU A 226 -14.32 49.44 -1.56
C LEU A 226 -13.66 49.87 -0.25
N GLY A 227 -13.01 48.92 0.42
CA GLY A 227 -12.24 49.12 1.64
C GLY A 227 -10.79 49.43 1.33
N LEU A 228 -10.35 50.65 1.59
CA LEU A 228 -8.97 51.10 1.39
C LEU A 228 -8.31 51.43 2.73
N SER A 229 -7.02 51.12 2.84
CA SER A 229 -6.22 51.45 4.02
C SER A 229 -5.91 52.95 4.08
N ALA A 230 -5.67 53.47 5.29
CA ALA A 230 -5.12 54.82 5.48
C ALA A 230 -3.76 55.01 4.79
N ASP A 231 -3.02 53.91 4.58
CA ASP A 231 -1.71 53.91 3.90
C ASP A 231 -1.79 53.80 2.37
N GLU A 232 -2.98 53.67 1.78
CA GLU A 232 -3.19 53.54 0.33
C GLU A 232 -2.47 54.62 -0.52
N PRO A 233 -2.45 55.91 -0.12
CA PRO A 233 -1.73 56.96 -0.85
C PRO A 233 -0.24 56.68 -1.04
N LYS A 234 0.40 55.86 -0.19
CA LYS A 234 1.81 55.50 -0.33
C LYS A 234 2.08 54.64 -1.56
N ALA A 235 1.11 53.87 -2.03
CA ALA A 235 1.22 53.08 -3.26
C ALA A 235 0.65 53.83 -4.47
N THR A 236 -0.56 54.37 -4.36
CA THR A 236 -1.34 54.83 -5.52
C THR A 236 -1.51 56.34 -5.62
N LYS A 237 -1.09 57.10 -4.59
CA LYS A 237 -1.22 58.57 -4.51
C LYS A 237 -2.66 59.08 -4.71
N LEU A 238 -3.65 58.28 -4.28
CA LEU A 238 -5.08 58.60 -4.40
C LEU A 238 -5.50 59.85 -3.62
N ASP A 239 -4.75 60.25 -2.60
CA ASP A 239 -4.95 61.51 -1.88
C ASP A 239 -4.89 62.74 -2.80
N THR A 240 -4.08 62.69 -3.86
CA THR A 240 -3.98 63.78 -4.86
C THR A 240 -5.20 63.89 -5.79
N TYR A 241 -6.11 62.92 -5.74
CA TYR A 241 -7.32 62.84 -6.55
C TYR A 241 -8.55 63.36 -5.80
N LEU A 242 -8.39 63.74 -4.53
CA LEU A 242 -9.44 64.37 -3.75
C LEU A 242 -9.72 65.78 -4.28
N LEU A 243 -10.97 66.02 -4.65
CA LEU A 243 -11.47 67.35 -5.01
C LEU A 243 -11.70 68.21 -3.76
N ALA A 244 -12.03 67.57 -2.64
CA ALA A 244 -12.25 68.22 -1.35
C ALA A 244 -12.00 67.23 -0.20
N GLY A 245 -11.66 67.76 0.97
CA GLY A 245 -11.50 66.98 2.20
C GLY A 245 -10.10 66.41 2.39
N ARG A 246 -10.03 65.25 3.04
CA ARG A 246 -8.78 64.55 3.40
C ARG A 246 -8.90 63.05 3.18
N TRP A 247 -7.75 62.38 3.18
CA TRP A 247 -7.69 60.92 3.24
C TRP A 247 -8.00 60.40 4.67
N PHE A 248 -8.21 59.09 4.78
CA PHE A 248 -8.45 58.42 6.06
C PHE A 248 -7.26 58.55 7.02
N ALA A 249 -7.56 58.75 8.30
CA ALA A 249 -6.57 58.69 9.37
C ALA A 249 -6.37 57.24 9.86
N PRO A 250 -5.18 56.86 10.35
CA PRO A 250 -4.95 55.54 10.93
C PRO A 250 -5.93 55.23 12.07
N GLY A 251 -6.61 54.08 12.00
CA GLY A 251 -7.59 53.66 13.02
C GLY A 251 -8.98 54.31 12.89
N GLU A 252 -9.20 55.14 11.87
CA GLU A 252 -10.52 55.71 11.59
C GLU A 252 -11.50 54.61 11.13
N ARG A 253 -12.75 54.67 11.60
CA ARG A 253 -13.78 53.65 11.34
C ARG A 253 -15.05 54.21 10.70
N LYS A 254 -15.55 55.33 11.23
CA LYS A 254 -16.82 55.95 10.81
C LYS A 254 -16.62 57.10 9.81
N ALA A 255 -15.82 56.83 8.77
CA ALA A 255 -15.54 57.79 7.70
C ALA A 255 -15.88 57.18 6.34
N ALA A 256 -16.25 58.03 5.39
CA ALA A 256 -16.52 57.66 4.01
C ALA A 256 -15.88 58.66 3.04
N ILE A 257 -15.35 58.15 1.94
CA ILE A 257 -14.96 58.96 0.78
C ILE A 257 -15.93 58.61 -0.36
N LEU A 258 -16.51 59.65 -0.97
CA LEU A 258 -17.49 59.48 -2.04
C LEU A 258 -16.91 59.98 -3.36
N PRO A 259 -17.10 59.23 -4.46
CA PRO A 259 -16.95 59.77 -5.81
C PRO A 259 -17.86 61.00 -6.00
N ASP A 260 -17.39 62.01 -6.72
CA ASP A 260 -18.08 63.30 -6.86
C ASP A 260 -19.44 63.19 -7.56
N ASP A 261 -19.60 62.23 -8.47
CA ASP A 261 -20.88 61.91 -9.09
C ASP A 261 -21.88 61.28 -8.11
N VAL A 262 -21.45 60.36 -7.25
CA VAL A 262 -22.27 59.79 -6.17
C VAL A 262 -22.65 60.87 -5.16
N ALA A 263 -21.70 61.73 -4.78
CA ALA A 263 -21.93 62.82 -3.83
C ALA A 263 -22.94 63.85 -4.35
N GLN A 264 -22.88 64.18 -5.65
CA GLN A 264 -23.85 65.08 -6.30
C GLN A 264 -25.28 64.55 -6.24
N VAL A 265 -25.47 63.23 -6.42
CA VAL A 265 -26.81 62.59 -6.34
C VAL A 265 -27.44 62.75 -4.96
N VAL A 266 -26.62 62.73 -3.89
CA VAL A 266 -27.08 62.86 -2.50
C VAL A 266 -26.93 64.27 -1.92
N GLY A 267 -26.70 65.26 -2.77
CA GLY A 267 -26.67 66.69 -2.39
C GLY A 267 -25.45 67.10 -1.56
N ILE A 268 -24.35 66.35 -1.60
CA ILE A 268 -23.11 66.66 -0.90
C ILE A 268 -22.17 67.40 -1.84
N THR A 269 -21.90 68.68 -1.54
CA THR A 269 -20.98 69.54 -2.30
C THR A 269 -19.68 69.75 -1.54
N PRO A 270 -18.57 70.11 -2.23
CA PRO A 270 -17.29 70.40 -1.59
C PRO A 270 -17.36 71.35 -0.39
N ALA A 271 -18.16 72.41 -0.48
CA ALA A 271 -18.29 73.41 0.58
C ALA A 271 -19.10 72.95 1.81
N GLY A 272 -19.88 71.88 1.68
CA GLY A 272 -20.75 71.34 2.73
C GLY A 272 -20.34 69.98 3.25
N MET A 273 -19.20 69.46 2.81
CA MET A 273 -18.77 68.09 3.05
C MET A 273 -18.45 67.82 4.54
N ASP A 274 -17.76 68.74 5.22
CA ASP A 274 -17.24 68.50 6.58
C ASP A 274 -18.34 68.18 7.63
N SER A 275 -19.57 68.61 7.37
CA SER A 275 -20.72 68.36 8.24
C SER A 275 -21.72 67.34 7.68
N ALA A 276 -21.40 66.69 6.55
CA ALA A 276 -22.29 65.75 5.89
C ALA A 276 -22.10 64.33 6.43
N PHE A 277 -23.22 63.66 6.67
CA PHE A 277 -23.24 62.27 7.10
C PHE A 277 -24.09 61.42 6.17
N ILE A 278 -23.64 60.19 5.98
CA ILE A 278 -24.41 59.14 5.31
C ILE A 278 -24.79 58.06 6.30
N ASP A 279 -26.03 57.58 6.23
CA ASP A 279 -26.53 56.48 7.03
C ASP A 279 -26.65 55.23 6.15
N MET A 280 -26.01 54.13 6.57
CA MET A 280 -25.99 52.85 5.86
C MET A 280 -25.81 51.71 6.88
N PHE A 281 -26.56 50.62 6.73
CA PHE A 281 -26.58 49.49 7.69
C PHE A 281 -26.87 49.88 9.16
N GLY A 282 -27.61 50.97 9.38
CA GLY A 282 -27.85 51.51 10.73
C GLY A 282 -26.61 52.17 11.37
N LEU A 283 -25.54 52.38 10.59
CA LEU A 283 -24.34 53.09 10.98
C LEU A 283 -24.28 54.45 10.27
N ARG A 284 -23.83 55.45 11.02
CA ARG A 284 -23.63 56.82 10.52
C ARG A 284 -22.15 57.06 10.22
N PHE A 285 -21.83 57.37 8.97
CA PHE A 285 -20.49 57.66 8.49
C PHE A 285 -20.35 59.14 8.14
N GLN A 286 -19.26 59.78 8.58
CA GLN A 286 -18.93 61.14 8.17
C GLN A 286 -18.28 61.12 6.78
N VAL A 287 -18.72 61.99 5.87
CA VAL A 287 -18.04 62.14 4.58
C VAL A 287 -16.81 63.01 4.77
N VAL A 288 -15.63 62.40 4.68
CA VAL A 288 -14.34 63.06 4.96
C VAL A 288 -13.59 63.49 3.70
N GLY A 289 -14.01 63.01 2.53
CA GLY A 289 -13.40 63.35 1.25
C GLY A 289 -14.32 63.11 0.07
N LEU A 290 -14.15 63.92 -0.97
CA LEU A 290 -14.76 63.74 -2.29
C LEU A 290 -13.65 63.46 -3.31
N ILE A 291 -13.75 62.36 -4.05
CA ILE A 291 -12.74 61.95 -5.04
C ILE A 291 -13.23 62.19 -6.47
N ASP A 292 -12.33 62.63 -7.35
CA ASP A 292 -12.63 62.80 -8.78
C ASP A 292 -12.92 61.45 -9.44
N SER A 293 -14.19 61.19 -9.74
CA SER A 293 -14.70 59.95 -10.34
C SER A 293 -14.01 59.59 -11.65
N LYS A 294 -13.73 60.58 -12.52
CA LYS A 294 -13.11 60.36 -13.83
C LYS A 294 -11.66 59.95 -13.69
N ARG A 295 -10.89 60.66 -12.87
CA ARG A 295 -9.49 60.33 -12.63
C ARG A 295 -9.35 59.01 -11.86
N PHE A 296 -10.26 58.73 -10.93
CA PHE A 296 -10.28 57.47 -10.19
C PHE A 296 -10.57 56.26 -11.10
N ASN A 297 -11.43 56.40 -12.11
CA ASN A 297 -11.69 55.34 -13.09
C ASN A 297 -10.52 55.06 -14.05
N GLN A 298 -9.55 55.97 -14.14
CA GLN A 298 -8.37 55.83 -15.01
C GLN A 298 -7.17 55.21 -14.29
N ILE A 299 -7.15 55.20 -12.96
CA ILE A 299 -6.02 54.63 -12.21
C ILE A 299 -6.01 53.12 -12.34
N LYS A 300 -4.81 52.58 -12.54
CA LYS A 300 -4.54 51.15 -12.60
C LYS A 300 -3.42 50.77 -11.65
N ASP A 301 -3.51 49.58 -11.08
CA ASP A 301 -2.47 49.02 -10.22
C ASP A 301 -1.41 48.27 -11.04
N LEU A 302 -0.46 47.62 -10.36
CA LEU A 302 0.60 46.82 -10.98
C LEU A 302 0.05 45.72 -11.90
N ASP A 303 -1.14 45.21 -11.64
CA ASP A 303 -1.80 44.21 -12.48
C ASP A 303 -2.48 44.76 -13.74
N ASP A 304 -2.35 46.06 -14.01
CA ASP A 304 -3.01 46.80 -15.11
C ASP A 304 -4.55 46.82 -15.02
N GLU A 305 -5.10 46.56 -13.83
CA GLU A 305 -6.53 46.55 -13.55
C GLU A 305 -6.95 47.76 -12.66
N LYS A 306 -8.23 48.12 -12.69
CA LYS A 306 -8.76 49.24 -11.87
C LYS A 306 -8.77 48.83 -10.40
N LEU A 307 -8.68 49.82 -9.49
CA LEU A 307 -8.80 49.56 -8.04
C LEU A 307 -10.23 49.21 -7.59
N THR A 308 -11.23 49.57 -8.40
CA THR A 308 -12.64 49.30 -8.10
C THR A 308 -12.94 47.79 -8.13
N PRO A 309 -14.05 47.32 -7.54
CA PRO A 309 -14.36 45.89 -7.57
C PRO A 309 -14.71 45.36 -8.98
N VAL A 310 -14.37 44.10 -9.25
CA VAL A 310 -14.72 43.40 -10.51
C VAL A 310 -16.24 43.21 -10.65
N ASP A 311 -16.79 43.44 -11.85
CA ASP A 311 -18.18 43.11 -12.16
C ASP A 311 -18.33 41.58 -12.32
N LEU A 312 -18.55 40.91 -11.19
CA LEU A 312 -18.71 39.45 -11.11
C LEU A 312 -19.90 38.93 -11.94
N VAL A 313 -20.89 39.77 -12.25
CA VAL A 313 -22.06 39.38 -13.05
C VAL A 313 -21.66 39.26 -14.52
N GLN A 314 -20.95 40.25 -15.05
CA GLN A 314 -20.46 40.23 -16.43
C GLN A 314 -19.35 39.18 -16.63
N GLU A 315 -18.50 38.98 -15.64
CA GLU A 315 -17.31 38.11 -15.74
C GLU A 315 -17.56 36.65 -15.31
N LYS A 316 -18.80 36.29 -14.95
CA LYS A 316 -19.16 34.94 -14.47
C LYS A 316 -18.72 33.83 -15.43
N GLY A 317 -18.86 34.06 -16.74
CA GLY A 317 -18.45 33.11 -17.78
C GLY A 317 -16.95 32.82 -17.77
N LYS A 318 -16.11 33.88 -17.74
CA LYS A 318 -14.65 33.74 -17.69
C LYS A 318 -14.18 33.05 -16.41
N ILE A 319 -14.76 33.42 -15.26
CA ILE A 319 -14.41 32.80 -13.96
C ILE A 319 -14.75 31.30 -13.97
N GLN A 320 -15.90 30.91 -14.53
CA GLN A 320 -16.34 29.51 -14.56
C GLN A 320 -15.47 28.64 -15.47
N GLN A 321 -15.08 29.16 -16.65
CA GLN A 321 -14.21 28.46 -17.60
C GLN A 321 -12.84 28.16 -16.97
N ARG A 322 -12.25 29.12 -16.26
CA ARG A 322 -10.92 28.98 -15.64
C ARG A 322 -10.89 28.07 -14.41
N ILE A 323 -12.02 27.78 -13.77
CA ILE A 323 -12.05 26.81 -12.66
C ILE A 323 -11.72 25.39 -13.15
N GLY A 324 -11.96 25.09 -14.44
CA GLY A 324 -11.72 23.76 -15.02
C GLY A 324 -10.36 23.57 -15.71
N GLU A 325 -9.57 24.63 -15.87
CA GLU A 325 -8.26 24.57 -16.56
C GLU A 325 -7.14 24.06 -15.64
N ASP A 326 -6.10 23.49 -16.25
CA ASP A 326 -4.91 23.04 -15.52
C ASP A 326 -4.21 24.25 -14.87
N PRO A 327 -4.04 24.26 -13.53
CA PRO A 327 -3.34 25.33 -12.83
C PRO A 327 -1.95 25.63 -13.43
N ARG A 328 -1.25 24.65 -13.99
CA ARG A 328 0.09 24.85 -14.57
C ARG A 328 0.06 25.76 -15.81
N LEU A 329 -0.90 25.53 -16.70
CA LEU A 329 -1.11 26.36 -17.89
C LEU A 329 -1.50 27.78 -17.48
N GLN A 330 -2.24 27.93 -16.38
CA GLN A 330 -2.56 29.22 -15.81
C GLN A 330 -1.34 29.93 -15.21
N ALA A 331 -0.41 29.22 -14.56
CA ALA A 331 0.83 29.81 -14.06
C ALA A 331 1.74 30.33 -15.17
N GLU A 332 1.78 29.64 -16.31
CA GLU A 332 2.63 29.98 -17.45
C GLU A 332 2.03 31.09 -18.33
N SER A 333 0.73 31.34 -18.21
CA SER A 333 0.05 32.40 -18.96
C SER A 333 0.00 33.72 -18.16
N PRO A 334 0.07 34.90 -18.81
CA PRO A 334 -0.20 36.17 -18.15
C PRO A 334 -1.65 36.25 -17.62
N PRO A 335 -1.91 36.89 -16.47
CA PRO A 335 -3.28 37.17 -16.02
C PRO A 335 -3.99 38.12 -16.99
N GLU A 336 -5.17 37.73 -17.49
CA GLU A 336 -6.04 38.61 -18.28
C GLU A 336 -6.80 39.59 -17.38
N ALA A 337 -7.04 40.80 -17.88
CA ALA A 337 -7.80 41.83 -17.18
C ALA A 337 -9.30 41.51 -17.10
N PHE A 338 -9.90 41.84 -15.96
CA PHE A 338 -11.34 41.74 -15.75
C PHE A 338 -12.04 43.08 -16.06
N ILE A 339 -13.36 43.03 -16.25
CA ILE A 339 -14.20 44.24 -16.26
C ILE A 339 -14.51 44.64 -14.81
N HIS A 340 -14.22 45.90 -14.46
CA HIS A 340 -14.47 46.46 -13.13
C HIS A 340 -15.67 47.40 -13.14
N LEU A 341 -16.30 47.56 -11.97
CA LEU A 341 -17.34 48.56 -11.75
C LEU A 341 -16.75 49.96 -11.92
N GLU A 342 -17.52 50.86 -12.52
CA GLU A 342 -17.20 52.29 -12.55
C GLU A 342 -17.40 52.89 -11.14
N SER A 343 -16.62 53.92 -10.82
CA SER A 343 -16.60 54.60 -9.53
C SER A 343 -17.98 55.08 -9.06
N ASN A 344 -18.87 55.46 -9.97
CA ASN A 344 -20.25 55.84 -9.65
C ASN A 344 -21.10 54.74 -8.99
N ASN A 345 -20.63 53.49 -8.99
CA ASN A 345 -21.28 52.35 -8.35
C ASN A 345 -20.53 51.86 -7.11
N VAL A 346 -19.55 52.64 -6.60
CA VAL A 346 -18.64 52.24 -5.53
C VAL A 346 -18.59 53.31 -4.44
N MET A 347 -18.76 52.90 -3.18
CA MET A 347 -18.50 53.74 -2.02
C MET A 347 -17.16 53.35 -1.38
N ILE A 348 -16.36 54.32 -0.94
CA ILE A 348 -15.05 54.05 -0.34
C ILE A 348 -15.13 54.21 1.19
N LEU A 349 -14.80 53.16 1.92
CA LEU A 349 -14.72 53.15 3.38
C LEU A 349 -13.31 52.71 3.84
N PRO A 350 -12.94 52.95 5.12
CA PRO A 350 -11.74 52.35 5.70
C PRO A 350 -11.75 50.83 5.58
N HIS A 351 -10.60 50.24 5.24
CA HIS A 351 -10.43 48.80 5.06
C HIS A 351 -11.00 47.99 6.24
N GLU A 352 -10.70 48.40 7.47
CA GLU A 352 -11.12 47.68 8.67
C GLU A 352 -12.65 47.70 8.84
N THR A 353 -13.30 48.81 8.51
CA THR A 353 -14.77 48.91 8.51
C THR A 353 -15.37 47.93 7.51
N VAL A 354 -14.79 47.82 6.31
CA VAL A 354 -15.26 46.86 5.30
C VAL A 354 -15.07 45.42 5.75
N MET A 355 -13.95 45.10 6.42
CA MET A 355 -13.74 43.77 7.01
C MET A 355 -14.72 43.47 8.15
N GLU A 356 -15.07 44.46 8.97
CA GLU A 356 -16.11 44.33 10.03
C GLU A 356 -17.51 44.11 9.43
N LEU A 357 -17.78 44.63 8.24
CA LEU A 357 -19.02 44.41 7.47
C LEU A 357 -19.04 43.07 6.70
N ASP A 358 -18.17 42.11 7.05
CA ASP A 358 -18.02 40.82 6.35
C ASP A 358 -17.53 40.96 4.89
N GLY A 359 -16.79 42.03 4.62
CA GLY A 359 -16.04 42.20 3.39
C GLY A 359 -14.90 41.19 3.24
N LYS A 360 -14.52 40.91 2.00
CA LYS A 360 -13.42 39.98 1.69
C LYS A 360 -12.16 40.75 1.38
N LEU A 361 -11.03 40.33 1.95
CA LEU A 361 -9.71 40.77 1.52
C LEU A 361 -9.49 40.33 0.06
N GLN A 362 -9.13 41.26 -0.81
CA GLN A 362 -9.01 40.99 -2.24
C GLN A 362 -7.58 41.13 -2.73
N SER A 363 -6.87 42.13 -2.23
CA SER A 363 -5.47 42.33 -2.54
C SER A 363 -4.73 43.00 -1.40
N VAL A 364 -3.40 42.84 -1.42
CA VAL A 364 -2.49 43.51 -0.49
C VAL A 364 -1.35 44.10 -1.32
N ALA A 365 -1.27 45.42 -1.38
CA ALA A 365 -0.10 46.10 -1.92
C ALA A 365 0.98 46.20 -0.84
N ILE A 366 2.24 46.05 -1.23
CA ILE A 366 3.40 46.11 -0.34
C ILE A 366 4.39 47.06 -0.99
N THR A 367 4.75 48.13 -0.30
CA THR A 367 5.66 49.16 -0.81
C THR A 367 6.62 49.65 0.27
N GLY A 368 7.62 50.43 -0.13
CA GLY A 368 8.60 51.01 0.79
C GLY A 368 9.48 49.96 1.45
N PHE A 369 9.95 48.97 0.67
CA PHE A 369 10.86 47.93 1.13
C PHE A 369 12.17 48.53 1.65
N ARG A 370 12.61 48.07 2.82
CA ARG A 370 13.80 48.53 3.54
C ARG A 370 14.76 47.39 3.82
N ASP A 371 16.05 47.71 3.83
CA ASP A 371 17.11 46.80 4.24
C ASP A 371 17.24 46.71 5.76
N GLU A 372 18.18 45.90 6.26
CA GLU A 372 18.45 45.74 7.70
C GLU A 372 18.87 47.05 8.40
N ASN A 373 19.32 48.05 7.64
CA ASN A 373 19.73 49.36 8.14
C ASN A 373 18.61 50.41 8.01
N GLY A 374 17.43 50.03 7.52
CA GLY A 374 16.28 50.91 7.32
C GLY A 374 16.32 51.77 6.05
N GLN A 375 17.29 51.55 5.15
CA GLN A 375 17.40 52.24 3.86
C GLN A 375 16.54 51.56 2.79
N PRO A 376 16.12 52.26 1.71
CA PRO A 376 15.39 51.64 0.60
C PRO A 376 16.16 50.44 0.03
N ASN A 377 15.52 49.29 -0.07
CA ASN A 377 16.15 48.06 -0.54
C ASN A 377 15.99 47.92 -2.07
N PRO A 378 17.05 48.14 -2.87
CA PRO A 378 16.96 48.01 -4.33
C PRO A 378 16.84 46.55 -4.81
N ASN A 379 17.04 45.57 -3.93
CA ASN A 379 17.03 44.13 -4.23
C ASN A 379 15.82 43.41 -3.60
N PHE A 380 14.72 44.13 -3.32
CA PHE A 380 13.53 43.56 -2.71
C PHE A 380 12.88 42.44 -3.56
N ASP A 381 13.10 42.44 -4.87
CA ASP A 381 12.69 41.39 -5.80
C ASP A 381 13.24 40.01 -5.39
N LYS A 382 14.50 39.93 -4.94
CA LYS A 382 15.09 38.67 -4.44
C LYS A 382 14.44 38.19 -3.15
N GLU A 383 14.01 39.10 -2.28
CA GLU A 383 13.27 38.74 -1.07
C GLU A 383 11.91 38.14 -1.42
N ILE A 384 11.23 38.72 -2.42
CA ILE A 384 9.97 38.20 -2.96
C ILE A 384 10.20 36.81 -3.60
N GLU A 385 11.25 36.63 -4.39
CA GLU A 385 11.61 35.32 -4.98
C GLU A 385 11.81 34.25 -3.89
N ASN A 386 12.60 34.56 -2.86
CA ASN A 386 12.84 33.66 -1.73
C ASN A 386 11.56 33.33 -0.94
N PHE A 387 10.66 34.29 -0.83
CA PHE A 387 9.36 34.12 -0.20
C PHE A 387 8.45 33.20 -1.03
N LEU A 388 8.36 33.42 -2.34
CA LEU A 388 7.57 32.61 -3.27
C LEU A 388 8.10 31.18 -3.46
N ALA A 389 9.38 30.94 -3.21
CA ALA A 389 9.93 29.59 -3.15
C ALA A 389 9.31 28.74 -2.03
N ARG A 390 8.67 29.37 -1.03
CA ARG A 390 8.07 28.70 0.14
C ARG A 390 6.54 28.74 0.12
N VAL A 391 5.94 29.52 -0.77
CA VAL A 391 4.53 29.89 -0.72
C VAL A 391 3.93 29.89 -2.13
N ALA A 392 2.83 29.18 -2.30
CA ALA A 392 2.09 29.17 -3.56
C ALA A 392 1.14 30.36 -3.63
N MET A 393 1.59 31.47 -4.22
CA MET A 393 0.77 32.66 -4.49
C MET A 393 1.22 33.39 -5.75
N THR A 394 0.38 34.31 -6.22
CA THR A 394 0.70 35.22 -7.34
C THR A 394 0.99 36.60 -6.79
N MET A 395 2.15 37.14 -7.17
CA MET A 395 2.61 38.47 -6.79
C MET A 395 3.00 39.24 -8.05
N PHE A 396 2.52 40.46 -8.21
CA PHE A 396 2.91 41.38 -9.27
C PHE A 396 4.00 42.28 -8.69
N VAL A 397 5.17 42.34 -9.31
CA VAL A 397 6.34 43.05 -8.79
C VAL A 397 6.67 44.19 -9.74
N GLY A 398 6.49 45.43 -9.27
CA GLY A 398 6.86 46.65 -9.99
C GLY A 398 8.25 47.10 -9.59
N LYS A 399 9.20 47.08 -10.53
CA LYS A 399 10.59 47.51 -10.32
C LYS A 399 11.16 48.13 -11.59
N ASP A 400 11.90 49.23 -11.44
CA ASP A 400 12.56 49.94 -12.55
C ASP A 400 11.59 50.30 -13.70
N GLY A 401 10.34 50.63 -13.36
CA GLY A 401 9.28 50.97 -14.33
C GLY A 401 8.63 49.78 -15.04
N THR A 402 9.09 48.54 -14.79
CA THR A 402 8.53 47.32 -15.39
C THR A 402 7.73 46.52 -14.36
N VAL A 403 6.71 45.79 -14.82
CA VAL A 403 5.97 44.84 -13.98
C VAL A 403 6.30 43.41 -14.37
N ASN A 404 6.66 42.61 -13.37
CA ASN A 404 6.81 41.17 -13.53
C ASN A 404 5.81 40.42 -12.64
N VAL A 405 5.09 39.45 -13.21
CA VAL A 405 4.23 38.55 -12.46
C VAL A 405 5.05 37.36 -12.01
N TYR A 406 5.15 37.17 -10.71
CA TYR A 406 5.74 35.99 -10.11
C TYR A 406 4.61 35.06 -9.67
N SER A 407 4.51 33.90 -10.29
CA SER A 407 3.48 32.91 -9.99
C SER A 407 4.12 31.61 -9.53
N SER A 408 3.92 31.25 -8.27
CA SER A 408 4.37 29.98 -7.70
C SER A 408 3.17 29.03 -7.60
N ILE A 409 3.15 27.98 -8.41
CA ILE A 409 2.14 26.92 -8.30
C ILE A 409 2.80 25.66 -7.79
N GLY A 410 2.30 25.20 -6.66
CA GLY A 410 2.56 23.86 -6.14
C GLY A 410 1.89 22.85 -7.06
N SER A 411 2.49 22.59 -8.22
CA SER A 411 2.11 21.40 -8.97
C SER A 411 2.43 20.23 -8.04
N THR A 412 1.47 19.40 -7.69
CA THR A 412 1.76 18.02 -7.31
C THR A 412 1.46 17.25 -8.58
N SER A 413 2.50 16.75 -9.24
CA SER A 413 2.29 15.91 -10.42
C SER A 413 1.56 14.64 -9.98
N ILE A 414 0.22 14.66 -10.04
CA ILE A 414 -0.64 13.48 -9.94
C ILE A 414 -0.61 12.70 -11.28
N GLY A 415 0.14 13.17 -12.28
CA GLY A 415 0.37 12.48 -13.56
C GLY A 415 1.25 11.22 -13.48
N GLY A 416 1.77 10.85 -12.31
CA GLY A 416 2.68 9.70 -12.16
C GLY A 416 2.01 8.33 -12.34
N ILE A 417 0.74 8.14 -11.94
CA ILE A 417 0.13 6.80 -11.84
C ILE A 417 0.11 6.06 -13.18
N GLN A 418 -0.19 6.76 -14.28
CA GLN A 418 -0.21 6.18 -15.63
C GLN A 418 1.18 5.75 -16.09
N ASN A 419 2.24 6.47 -15.69
CA ASN A 419 3.62 6.16 -16.08
C ASN A 419 4.16 4.88 -15.41
N PHE A 420 3.51 4.35 -14.36
CA PHE A 420 3.91 3.10 -13.71
C PHE A 420 3.27 1.86 -14.31
N LEU A 421 2.15 2.00 -15.01
CA LEU A 421 1.39 0.85 -15.50
C LEU A 421 2.21 0.03 -16.49
N ILE A 422 2.88 0.69 -17.43
CA ILE A 422 3.71 0.03 -18.45
C ILE A 422 4.88 -0.73 -17.80
N PRO A 423 5.74 -0.12 -16.94
CA PRO A 423 6.80 -0.85 -16.24
C PRO A 423 6.28 -2.05 -15.42
N ILE A 424 5.16 -1.90 -14.70
CA ILE A 424 4.58 -2.99 -13.90
C ILE A 424 4.09 -4.13 -14.78
N LEU A 425 3.46 -3.84 -15.93
CA LEU A 425 3.03 -4.88 -16.87
C LEU A 425 4.24 -5.61 -17.49
N VAL A 426 5.27 -4.86 -17.88
CA VAL A 426 6.52 -5.43 -18.40
C VAL A 426 7.18 -6.32 -17.34
N ALA A 427 7.22 -5.88 -16.08
CA ALA A 427 7.68 -6.69 -14.95
C ALA A 427 6.93 -8.00 -14.83
N ALA A 428 5.59 -7.90 -14.83
CA ALA A 428 4.72 -9.04 -14.65
C ALA A 428 4.95 -10.08 -15.74
N MET A 429 5.07 -9.63 -17.00
CA MET A 429 5.36 -10.51 -18.13
C MET A 429 6.75 -11.13 -18.06
N ILE A 430 7.79 -10.37 -17.68
CA ILE A 430 9.15 -10.90 -17.54
C ILE A 430 9.20 -11.98 -16.48
N VAL A 431 8.64 -11.72 -15.30
CA VAL A 431 8.60 -12.68 -14.18
C VAL A 431 7.81 -13.92 -14.58
N LEU A 432 6.63 -13.72 -15.17
CA LEU A 432 5.79 -14.82 -15.67
C LEU A 432 6.56 -15.70 -16.65
N ASN A 433 7.16 -15.12 -17.69
CA ASN A 433 7.90 -15.86 -18.71
C ASN A 433 9.09 -16.61 -18.12
N THR A 434 9.83 -15.95 -17.22
CA THR A 434 11.01 -16.55 -16.56
C THR A 434 10.62 -17.73 -15.66
N MET A 435 9.56 -17.57 -14.86
CA MET A 435 9.07 -18.64 -13.98
C MET A 435 8.43 -19.77 -14.78
N MET A 436 7.70 -19.49 -15.85
CA MET A 436 7.19 -20.52 -16.76
C MET A 436 8.32 -21.32 -17.39
N GLY A 437 9.39 -20.67 -17.86
CA GLY A 437 10.58 -21.34 -18.36
C GLY A 437 11.23 -22.24 -17.30
N ALA A 438 11.32 -21.77 -16.06
CA ALA A 438 11.85 -22.54 -14.94
C ALA A 438 11.00 -23.79 -14.61
N VAL A 439 9.67 -23.71 -14.68
CA VAL A 439 8.79 -24.87 -14.45
C VAL A 439 8.99 -25.95 -15.50
N HIS A 440 8.99 -25.60 -16.80
CA HIS A 440 9.11 -26.61 -17.86
C HIS A 440 10.46 -27.31 -17.85
N GLU A 441 11.54 -26.58 -17.59
CA GLU A 441 12.87 -27.20 -17.54
C GLU A 441 13.04 -28.14 -16.34
N ARG A 442 12.28 -27.91 -15.27
CA ARG A 442 12.33 -28.70 -14.04
C ARG A 442 11.29 -29.80 -13.98
N PHE A 443 10.67 -30.13 -15.11
CA PHE A 443 9.65 -31.17 -15.17
C PHE A 443 10.11 -32.52 -14.59
N ARG A 444 11.36 -32.94 -14.90
CA ARG A 444 11.94 -34.16 -14.33
C ARG A 444 12.14 -34.07 -12.82
N GLU A 445 12.56 -32.92 -12.30
CA GLU A 445 12.71 -32.71 -10.85
C GLU A 445 11.35 -32.74 -10.14
N ILE A 446 10.33 -32.09 -10.72
CA ILE A 446 8.95 -32.09 -10.22
C ILE A 446 8.40 -33.52 -10.15
N SER A 447 8.67 -34.32 -11.18
CA SER A 447 8.28 -35.74 -11.23
C SER A 447 8.93 -36.54 -10.10
N VAL A 448 10.24 -36.35 -9.87
CA VAL A 448 10.97 -36.99 -8.75
C VAL A 448 10.40 -36.57 -7.40
N TYR A 449 10.12 -35.28 -7.21
CA TYR A 449 9.51 -34.78 -5.98
C TYR A 449 8.14 -35.37 -5.70
N SER A 450 7.31 -35.52 -6.73
CA SER A 450 6.01 -36.20 -6.64
C SER A 450 6.18 -37.69 -6.29
N SER A 451 7.14 -38.39 -6.91
CA SER A 451 7.43 -39.80 -6.61
C SER A 451 7.93 -40.02 -5.17
N VAL A 452 8.61 -39.03 -4.58
CA VAL A 452 9.07 -39.05 -3.16
C VAL A 452 7.93 -38.66 -2.19
N GLY A 453 6.76 -38.28 -2.71
CA GLY A 453 5.55 -38.03 -1.91
C GLY A 453 5.27 -36.55 -1.61
N LEU A 454 5.88 -35.61 -2.32
CA LEU A 454 5.51 -34.20 -2.20
C LEU A 454 4.14 -33.95 -2.84
N ALA A 455 3.18 -33.48 -2.04
CA ALA A 455 1.88 -33.06 -2.53
C ALA A 455 2.00 -31.91 -3.56
N PRO A 456 1.07 -31.81 -4.53
CA PRO A 456 1.03 -30.71 -5.51
C PRO A 456 1.13 -29.32 -4.89
N SER A 457 0.48 -29.09 -3.74
CA SER A 457 0.56 -27.84 -3.00
C SER A 457 1.98 -27.51 -2.47
N HIS A 458 2.76 -28.52 -2.07
CA HIS A 458 4.14 -28.33 -1.64
C HIS A 458 5.04 -27.98 -2.83
N ILE A 459 4.75 -28.52 -4.01
CA ILE A 459 5.47 -28.19 -5.25
C ILE A 459 5.14 -26.76 -5.68
N ALA A 460 3.87 -26.31 -5.61
CA ALA A 460 3.54 -24.89 -5.80
C ALA A 460 4.28 -24.00 -4.79
N ALA A 461 4.31 -24.38 -3.51
CA ALA A 461 4.98 -23.61 -2.45
C ALA A 461 6.49 -23.44 -2.72
N LEU A 462 7.13 -24.40 -3.39
CA LEU A 462 8.53 -24.30 -3.81
C LEU A 462 8.76 -23.10 -4.75
N PHE A 463 7.91 -22.94 -5.78
CA PHE A 463 8.02 -21.84 -6.74
C PHE A 463 7.59 -20.49 -6.13
N LEU A 464 6.60 -20.49 -5.23
CA LEU A 464 6.23 -19.28 -4.47
C LEU A 464 7.33 -18.83 -3.51
N ALA A 465 8.10 -19.76 -2.95
CA ALA A 465 9.27 -19.43 -2.16
C ALA A 465 10.36 -18.78 -3.03
N GLU A 466 10.58 -19.28 -4.24
CA GLU A 466 11.52 -18.69 -5.21
C GLU A 466 11.13 -17.25 -5.56
N SER A 467 9.84 -16.97 -5.81
CA SER A 467 9.39 -15.61 -6.09
C SER A 467 9.49 -14.69 -4.87
N ALA A 468 9.25 -15.18 -3.65
CA ALA A 468 9.45 -14.39 -2.43
C ALA A 468 10.93 -13.96 -2.26
N VAL A 469 11.87 -14.85 -2.60
CA VAL A 469 13.31 -14.52 -2.64
C VAL A 469 13.58 -13.42 -3.66
N PHE A 470 13.06 -13.56 -4.89
CA PHE A 470 13.26 -12.56 -5.93
C PHE A 470 12.60 -11.21 -5.61
N ALA A 471 11.40 -11.21 -5.03
CA ALA A 471 10.67 -10.02 -4.63
C ALA A 471 11.43 -9.24 -3.56
N THR A 472 11.91 -9.92 -2.52
CA THR A 472 12.67 -9.29 -1.42
C THR A 472 14.05 -8.81 -1.88
N LEU A 473 14.78 -9.62 -2.67
CA LEU A 473 16.06 -9.21 -3.28
C LEU A 473 15.89 -7.97 -4.16
N GLY A 474 14.92 -7.99 -5.07
CA GLY A 474 14.67 -6.89 -5.99
C GLY A 474 14.25 -5.61 -5.27
N ALA A 475 13.39 -5.72 -4.25
CA ALA A 475 12.95 -4.58 -3.45
C ALA A 475 14.09 -3.91 -2.68
N VAL A 476 14.94 -4.69 -1.98
CA VAL A 476 16.08 -4.15 -1.23
C VAL A 476 17.17 -3.65 -2.18
N MET A 477 17.60 -4.46 -3.15
CA MET A 477 18.68 -4.07 -4.07
C MET A 477 18.27 -2.89 -4.95
N GLY A 478 17.03 -2.87 -5.45
CA GLY A 478 16.54 -1.78 -6.29
C GLY A 478 16.47 -0.46 -5.52
N TYR A 479 16.09 -0.53 -4.24
CA TYR A 479 16.15 0.61 -3.34
C TYR A 479 17.58 1.10 -3.11
N LEU A 480 18.51 0.19 -2.79
CA LEU A 480 19.92 0.54 -2.56
C LEU A 480 20.56 1.16 -3.80
N VAL A 481 20.31 0.59 -4.99
CA VAL A 481 20.81 1.11 -6.26
C VAL A 481 20.24 2.48 -6.54
N GLY A 482 18.92 2.68 -6.38
CA GLY A 482 18.27 3.97 -6.62
C GLY A 482 18.78 5.08 -5.70
N GLN A 483 18.92 4.78 -4.40
CA GLN A 483 19.48 5.71 -3.44
C GLN A 483 20.96 6.01 -3.73
N SER A 484 21.76 5.00 -4.05
CA SER A 484 23.20 5.19 -4.31
C SER A 484 23.43 6.01 -5.57
N LEU A 485 22.66 5.74 -6.62
CA LEU A 485 22.72 6.51 -7.87
C LEU A 485 22.29 7.96 -7.63
N THR A 486 21.25 8.18 -6.84
CA THR A 486 20.78 9.54 -6.51
C THR A 486 21.83 10.32 -5.75
N LEU A 487 22.48 9.71 -4.76
CA LEU A 487 23.58 10.33 -4.04
C LEU A 487 24.73 10.69 -4.98
N ALA A 488 25.09 9.79 -5.91
CA ALA A 488 26.13 10.05 -6.89
C ALA A 488 25.75 11.20 -7.84
N LEU A 489 24.52 11.24 -8.34
CA LEU A 489 24.03 12.29 -9.23
C LEU A 489 23.98 13.67 -8.55
N VAL A 490 23.58 13.72 -7.27
CA VAL A 490 23.58 14.96 -6.47
C VAL A 490 25.01 15.45 -6.22
N ASN A 491 25.95 14.56 -5.91
CA ASN A 491 27.35 14.94 -5.69
C ASN A 491 28.07 15.40 -6.97
N LEU A 492 27.62 14.96 -8.14
CA LEU A 492 28.18 15.35 -9.45
C LEU A 492 27.51 16.58 -10.07
N ASP A 493 26.58 17.23 -9.36
CA ASP A 493 25.79 18.38 -9.82
C ASP A 493 25.05 18.16 -11.16
N LEU A 494 24.78 16.89 -11.50
CA LEU A 494 24.07 16.49 -12.73
C LEU A 494 22.54 16.61 -12.60
N MET A 495 22.05 17.01 -11.42
CA MET A 495 20.62 17.16 -11.13
C MET A 495 20.25 18.64 -11.12
N SER A 496 19.87 19.17 -12.29
CA SER A 496 19.42 20.55 -12.51
C SER A 496 18.06 20.85 -11.84
N GLY A 497 17.99 20.81 -10.51
CA GLY A 497 16.77 21.06 -9.73
C GLY A 497 15.82 19.85 -9.57
N LEU A 498 16.23 18.66 -10.00
CA LEU A 498 15.48 17.42 -9.75
C LEU A 498 15.79 16.89 -8.33
N SER A 499 14.78 16.87 -7.46
CA SER A 499 14.88 16.22 -6.15
C SER A 499 14.15 14.87 -6.16
N LEU A 500 14.87 13.79 -5.93
CA LEU A 500 14.29 12.46 -5.79
C LEU A 500 14.09 12.13 -4.30
N ASN A 501 12.83 12.03 -3.86
CA ASN A 501 12.49 11.68 -2.48
C ASN A 501 12.26 10.17 -2.26
N TYR A 502 13.36 9.43 -2.11
CA TYR A 502 13.37 8.00 -1.77
C TYR A 502 13.04 7.70 -0.29
N SER A 503 12.85 8.72 0.54
CA SER A 503 12.54 8.57 1.98
C SER A 503 11.03 8.61 2.28
N SER A 504 10.21 8.86 1.26
CA SER A 504 8.76 9.08 1.36
C SER A 504 7.92 7.79 1.44
N LEU A 505 6.62 7.94 1.70
CA LEU A 505 5.65 6.84 1.64
C LEU A 505 5.51 6.26 0.23
N SER A 506 5.77 7.04 -0.83
CA SER A 506 5.68 6.55 -2.21
C SER A 506 6.75 5.49 -2.50
N ALA A 507 7.93 5.61 -1.89
CA ALA A 507 8.98 4.59 -1.99
C ALA A 507 8.53 3.23 -1.43
N ILE A 508 7.84 3.25 -0.29
CA ILE A 508 7.29 2.03 0.34
C ILE A 508 6.23 1.41 -0.55
N TRP A 509 5.26 2.21 -1.02
CA TRP A 509 4.20 1.72 -1.91
C TRP A 509 4.76 1.14 -3.20
N SER A 510 5.81 1.74 -3.77
CA SER A 510 6.51 1.23 -4.96
C SER A 510 7.10 -0.15 -4.72
N ALA A 511 7.83 -0.32 -3.60
CA ALA A 511 8.39 -1.61 -3.23
C ALA A 511 7.32 -2.67 -3.01
N VAL A 512 6.23 -2.31 -2.32
CA VAL A 512 5.09 -3.22 -2.10
C VAL A 512 4.43 -3.63 -3.42
N VAL A 513 4.19 -2.68 -4.33
CA VAL A 513 3.60 -2.95 -5.65
C VAL A 513 4.51 -3.86 -6.49
N VAL A 514 5.81 -3.63 -6.49
CA VAL A 514 6.75 -4.49 -7.24
C VAL A 514 6.80 -5.89 -6.63
N MET A 515 6.89 -6.01 -5.31
CA MET A 515 6.86 -7.32 -4.64
C MET A 515 5.56 -8.07 -4.90
N ALA A 516 4.41 -7.38 -4.82
CA ALA A 516 3.11 -7.95 -5.14
C ALA A 516 3.04 -8.40 -6.60
N THR A 517 3.58 -7.62 -7.53
CA THR A 517 3.66 -7.97 -8.95
C THR A 517 4.46 -9.26 -9.16
N VAL A 518 5.67 -9.35 -8.58
CA VAL A 518 6.51 -10.56 -8.67
C VAL A 518 5.78 -11.78 -8.10
N PHE A 519 5.12 -11.62 -6.96
CA PHE A 519 4.40 -12.71 -6.30
C PHE A 519 3.17 -13.16 -7.11
N LEU A 520 2.32 -12.22 -7.53
CA LEU A 520 1.11 -12.48 -8.32
C LEU A 520 1.44 -13.12 -9.67
N SER A 521 2.48 -12.65 -10.36
CA SER A 521 2.95 -13.23 -11.62
C SER A 521 3.45 -14.67 -11.49
N THR A 522 3.79 -15.12 -10.28
CA THR A 522 4.25 -16.49 -10.02
C THR A 522 3.11 -17.44 -9.65
N LEU A 523 1.92 -16.95 -9.31
CA LEU A 523 0.78 -17.80 -8.95
C LEU A 523 0.39 -18.77 -10.07
N TYR A 524 0.34 -18.28 -11.32
CA TYR A 524 -0.01 -19.13 -12.47
C TYR A 524 1.06 -20.20 -12.76
N PRO A 525 2.37 -19.88 -12.87
CA PRO A 525 3.43 -20.88 -13.01
C PRO A 525 3.45 -21.90 -11.86
N ALA A 526 3.26 -21.45 -10.61
CA ALA A 526 3.23 -22.34 -9.45
C ALA A 526 2.05 -23.32 -9.50
N LYS A 527 0.87 -22.86 -9.92
CA LYS A 527 -0.29 -23.73 -10.17
C LYS A 527 0.01 -24.74 -11.26
N LYS A 528 0.57 -24.30 -12.39
CA LYS A 528 0.94 -25.20 -13.49
C LYS A 528 1.94 -26.27 -13.04
N ALA A 529 2.92 -25.91 -12.22
CA ALA A 529 3.88 -26.86 -11.66
C ALA A 529 3.23 -27.91 -10.73
N ALA A 530 2.26 -27.49 -9.93
CA ALA A 530 1.48 -28.40 -9.09
C ALA A 530 0.66 -29.38 -9.92
N ASP A 531 -0.02 -28.89 -10.96
CA ASP A 531 -0.84 -29.73 -11.85
C ASP A 531 0.01 -30.76 -12.59
N MET A 532 1.25 -30.41 -12.97
CA MET A 532 2.22 -31.35 -13.57
C MET A 532 2.72 -32.44 -12.62
N ALA A 533 2.56 -32.26 -11.31
CA ALA A 533 3.01 -33.20 -10.31
C ALA A 533 1.96 -34.24 -9.93
N VAL A 534 0.70 -34.07 -10.36
CA VAL A 534 -0.35 -35.06 -10.14
C VAL A 534 -0.04 -36.25 -11.05
N PRO A 535 0.32 -37.44 -10.52
CA PRO A 535 0.50 -38.61 -11.35
C PRO A 535 -0.80 -38.87 -12.12
N ASP A 536 -0.66 -39.23 -13.39
CA ASP A 536 -1.77 -39.42 -14.33
C ASP A 536 -2.96 -40.12 -13.66
N VAL A 537 -4.10 -39.43 -13.68
CA VAL A 537 -5.37 -39.78 -12.99
C VAL A 537 -5.95 -41.11 -13.52
N GLY A 538 -5.31 -41.76 -14.49
CA GLY A 538 -5.73 -42.98 -15.16
C GLY A 538 -5.78 -44.29 -14.35
N ARG A 539 -5.69 -44.28 -13.01
CA ARG A 539 -5.85 -45.52 -12.22
C ARG A 539 -6.46 -45.31 -10.83
N GLU A 540 -7.53 -44.52 -10.73
CA GLU A 540 -8.50 -44.75 -9.65
C GLU A 540 -9.10 -46.14 -9.83
N TRP A 541 -8.68 -47.08 -9.00
CA TRP A 541 -9.27 -48.42 -8.97
C TRP A 541 -10.76 -48.28 -8.62
N LYS A 542 -11.62 -48.71 -9.54
CA LYS A 542 -13.07 -48.74 -9.35
C LYS A 542 -13.44 -50.08 -8.72
N PHE A 543 -14.03 -50.03 -7.53
CA PHE A 543 -14.59 -51.23 -6.90
C PHE A 543 -15.69 -51.83 -7.79
N PRO A 544 -15.78 -53.17 -7.90
CA PRO A 544 -16.88 -53.82 -8.62
C PRO A 544 -18.21 -53.47 -7.96
N GLU A 545 -19.32 -53.59 -8.70
CA GLU A 545 -20.65 -53.41 -8.12
C GLU A 545 -20.99 -54.58 -7.19
N PRO A 546 -21.65 -54.35 -6.04
CA PRO A 546 -22.04 -55.44 -5.13
C PRO A 546 -23.18 -56.29 -5.69
N GLU A 547 -23.24 -57.54 -5.28
CA GLU A 547 -24.32 -58.48 -5.58
C GLU A 547 -25.37 -58.43 -4.45
N GLY A 548 -26.36 -57.54 -4.60
CA GLY A 548 -27.38 -57.31 -3.57
C GLY A 548 -26.78 -56.76 -2.28
N ASP A 549 -26.85 -57.56 -1.22
CA ASP A 549 -26.34 -57.21 0.13
C ASP A 549 -24.91 -57.69 0.40
N ARG A 550 -24.31 -58.37 -0.58
CA ARG A 550 -22.96 -58.91 -0.47
C ARG A 550 -22.02 -58.18 -1.42
N TRP A 551 -20.90 -57.72 -0.89
CA TRP A 551 -19.83 -57.12 -1.66
C TRP A 551 -18.54 -57.92 -1.44
N SER A 552 -18.11 -58.65 -2.45
CA SER A 552 -16.89 -59.47 -2.39
C SER A 552 -15.95 -59.08 -3.52
N PHE A 553 -14.69 -58.80 -3.20
CA PHE A 553 -13.68 -58.47 -4.19
C PHE A 553 -12.25 -58.69 -3.67
N ASP A 554 -11.33 -58.88 -4.62
CA ASP A 554 -9.89 -58.87 -4.35
C ASP A 554 -9.45 -57.42 -4.12
N PHE A 555 -8.81 -57.18 -2.97
CA PHE A 555 -8.26 -55.89 -2.61
C PHE A 555 -6.85 -55.78 -3.19
N PRO A 556 -6.49 -54.68 -3.88
CA PRO A 556 -5.28 -54.56 -4.70
C PRO A 556 -4.03 -54.32 -3.84
N PHE A 557 -3.80 -55.19 -2.88
CA PHE A 557 -2.66 -55.24 -1.99
C PHE A 557 -2.24 -56.70 -1.85
N THR A 558 -1.01 -56.97 -2.23
CA THR A 558 -0.32 -58.21 -1.89
C THR A 558 0.57 -57.97 -0.68
N ILE A 559 0.70 -59.01 0.14
CA ILE A 559 1.49 -58.99 1.38
C ILE A 559 2.49 -60.14 1.31
N GLY A 560 3.72 -59.92 1.76
CA GLY A 560 4.68 -61.02 1.90
C GLY A 560 4.21 -62.02 2.96
N SER A 561 4.42 -63.31 2.73
CA SER A 561 4.02 -64.40 3.65
C SER A 561 4.53 -64.23 5.08
N VAL A 562 5.73 -63.66 5.25
CA VAL A 562 6.35 -63.37 6.55
C VAL A 562 5.69 -62.18 7.26
N GLU A 563 5.20 -61.20 6.51
CA GLU A 563 4.59 -59.97 7.05
C GLU A 563 3.09 -60.10 7.32
N ALA A 564 2.41 -61.10 6.72
CA ALA A 564 0.96 -61.25 6.77
C ALA A 564 0.40 -61.25 8.20
N LEU A 565 1.01 -62.01 9.11
CA LEU A 565 0.59 -62.06 10.52
C LEU A 565 0.76 -60.72 11.23
N GLY A 566 1.90 -60.06 11.05
CA GLY A 566 2.16 -58.76 11.68
C GLY A 566 1.21 -57.68 11.17
N MET A 567 0.92 -57.69 9.86
CA MET A 567 -0.02 -56.74 9.28
C MET A 567 -1.44 -56.97 9.78
N TYR A 568 -1.90 -58.21 9.86
CA TYR A 568 -3.24 -58.53 10.35
C TYR A 568 -3.38 -58.22 11.85
N ALA A 569 -2.35 -58.46 12.66
CA ALA A 569 -2.33 -58.03 14.07
C ALA A 569 -2.36 -56.49 14.23
N TYR A 570 -1.63 -55.76 13.37
CA TYR A 570 -1.69 -54.31 13.32
C TYR A 570 -3.09 -53.82 12.93
N LEU A 571 -3.70 -54.39 11.88
CA LEU A 571 -5.04 -54.05 11.45
C LEU A 571 -6.07 -54.30 12.55
N THR A 572 -5.99 -55.44 13.25
CA THR A 572 -6.85 -55.75 14.40
C THR A 572 -6.79 -54.66 15.45
N LYS A 573 -5.59 -54.26 15.90
CA LYS A 573 -5.43 -53.16 16.87
C LYS A 573 -5.96 -51.82 16.37
N VAL A 574 -5.77 -51.54 15.08
CA VAL A 574 -6.33 -50.33 14.48
C VAL A 574 -7.85 -50.38 14.53
N PHE A 575 -8.48 -51.52 14.20
CA PHE A 575 -9.93 -51.66 14.26
C PHE A 575 -10.47 -51.68 15.70
N GLU A 576 -9.76 -52.27 16.67
CA GLU A 576 -10.13 -52.19 18.10
C GLU A 576 -10.14 -50.73 18.59
N SER A 577 -9.24 -49.88 18.12
CA SER A 577 -9.25 -48.45 18.50
C SER A 577 -10.50 -47.69 18.03
N TYR A 578 -11.26 -48.24 17.08
CA TYR A 578 -12.55 -47.69 16.64
C TYR A 578 -13.75 -48.20 17.47
N GLU A 579 -13.55 -49.08 18.46
CA GLU A 579 -14.60 -49.53 19.39
C GLU A 579 -14.89 -48.47 20.48
N GLU A 580 -13.87 -47.74 20.94
CA GLU A 580 -13.96 -46.86 22.13
C GLU A 580 -14.32 -45.38 21.83
N GLY A 581 -14.66 -45.01 20.59
CA GLY A 581 -14.89 -43.60 20.23
C GLY A 581 -15.93 -43.33 19.12
N SER A 582 -16.93 -42.49 19.43
CA SER A 582 -18.01 -42.08 18.50
C SER A 582 -17.62 -40.97 17.51
N LEU A 583 -16.34 -40.56 17.46
CA LEU A 583 -15.85 -39.47 16.61
C LEU A 583 -14.89 -40.01 15.54
N GLY A 584 -15.44 -40.71 14.56
CA GLY A 584 -14.69 -41.33 13.47
C GLY A 584 -15.45 -41.40 12.14
N ALA A 585 -14.82 -41.98 11.12
CA ALA A 585 -15.50 -42.27 9.84
C ALA A 585 -16.43 -43.50 9.94
N PHE A 586 -16.19 -44.35 10.95
CA PHE A 586 -16.98 -45.54 11.29
C PHE A 586 -16.68 -45.97 12.74
N VAL A 587 -17.57 -46.75 13.34
CA VAL A 587 -17.38 -47.46 14.62
C VAL A 587 -17.31 -48.96 14.33
N THR A 588 -16.49 -49.68 15.07
CA THR A 588 -16.36 -51.15 15.01
C THR A 588 -16.88 -51.79 16.29
N GLU A 589 -17.24 -53.06 16.21
CA GLU A 589 -17.51 -53.90 17.38
C GLU A 589 -17.14 -55.35 17.06
N ASN A 590 -16.73 -56.10 18.08
CA ASN A 590 -16.43 -57.53 18.00
C ASN A 590 -15.32 -57.83 16.98
N VAL A 591 -14.25 -57.02 16.98
CA VAL A 591 -13.09 -57.28 16.12
C VAL A 591 -12.41 -58.58 16.57
N ARG A 592 -12.32 -59.57 15.69
CA ARG A 592 -11.68 -60.87 15.98
C ARG A 592 -10.70 -61.24 14.90
N LEU A 593 -9.48 -61.55 15.31
CA LEU A 593 -8.45 -62.16 14.46
C LEU A 593 -8.47 -63.68 14.64
N THR A 594 -8.62 -64.41 13.55
CA THR A 594 -8.57 -65.87 13.51
C THR A 594 -7.56 -66.35 12.49
N SER A 595 -7.06 -67.57 12.68
CA SER A 595 -6.21 -68.25 11.71
C SER A 595 -6.73 -69.66 11.45
N THR A 596 -6.80 -70.02 10.18
CA THR A 596 -7.17 -71.38 9.74
C THR A 596 -6.03 -71.96 8.92
N LEU A 597 -5.82 -73.28 9.00
CA LEU A 597 -4.84 -73.99 8.20
C LEU A 597 -5.58 -74.67 7.05
N GLU A 598 -5.35 -74.20 5.82
CA GLU A 598 -6.03 -74.70 4.61
C GLU A 598 -4.95 -75.10 3.61
N ASN A 599 -4.95 -76.35 3.15
CA ASN A 599 -3.99 -76.90 2.18
C ASN A 599 -2.50 -76.66 2.54
N GLY A 600 -2.14 -76.72 3.83
CA GLY A 600 -0.76 -76.54 4.30
C GLY A 600 -0.31 -75.08 4.46
N HIS A 601 -1.17 -74.11 4.13
CA HIS A 601 -0.92 -72.68 4.31
C HIS A 601 -1.84 -72.09 5.38
N ARG A 602 -1.35 -71.09 6.13
CA ARG A 602 -2.11 -70.41 7.18
C ARG A 602 -2.86 -69.23 6.59
N ARG A 603 -4.18 -69.29 6.54
CA ARG A 603 -5.04 -68.15 6.25
C ARG A 603 -5.23 -67.29 7.51
N TYR A 604 -5.27 -65.97 7.34
CA TYR A 604 -5.56 -65.02 8.42
C TYR A 604 -6.83 -64.27 8.10
N ASP A 605 -7.75 -64.22 9.06
CA ASP A 605 -9.07 -63.63 8.86
C ASP A 605 -9.37 -62.63 10.00
N ILE A 606 -9.78 -61.42 9.66
CA ILE A 606 -10.34 -60.44 10.60
C ILE A 606 -11.83 -60.34 10.31
N SER A 607 -12.66 -60.58 11.33
CA SER A 607 -14.10 -60.34 11.27
C SER A 607 -14.49 -59.24 12.24
N MET A 608 -15.40 -58.37 11.83
CA MET A 608 -15.90 -57.27 12.67
C MET A 608 -17.31 -56.84 12.23
N MET A 609 -18.05 -56.24 13.16
CA MET A 609 -19.24 -55.44 12.84
C MET A 609 -18.82 -53.98 12.68
N THR A 610 -19.41 -53.25 11.73
CA THR A 610 -19.05 -51.86 11.43
C THR A 610 -20.27 -51.00 11.16
N TRP A 611 -20.34 -49.82 11.80
CA TRP A 611 -21.33 -48.78 11.52
C TRP A 611 -20.67 -47.60 10.84
N LEU A 612 -21.22 -47.17 9.70
CA LEU A 612 -20.62 -46.14 8.87
C LEU A 612 -21.22 -44.75 9.17
N ALA A 613 -20.37 -43.73 9.28
CA ALA A 613 -20.83 -42.35 9.44
C ALA A 613 -21.27 -41.75 8.07
N PRO A 614 -22.34 -40.92 8.02
CA PRO A 614 -23.13 -40.41 9.14
C PRO A 614 -24.08 -41.45 9.74
N TYR A 615 -24.06 -41.58 11.07
CA TYR A 615 -24.76 -42.64 11.80
C TYR A 615 -26.29 -42.52 11.73
N ASP A 616 -26.81 -41.34 11.37
CA ASP A 616 -28.25 -41.08 11.18
C ASP A 616 -28.86 -41.94 10.05
N LEU A 617 -28.04 -42.41 9.11
CA LEU A 617 -28.48 -43.29 8.03
C LEU A 617 -28.61 -44.77 8.47
N GLY A 618 -28.20 -45.10 9.70
CA GLY A 618 -28.37 -46.43 10.29
C GLY A 618 -27.68 -47.55 9.51
N ILE A 619 -26.61 -47.24 8.77
CA ILE A 619 -25.92 -48.20 7.91
C ILE A 619 -24.98 -49.04 8.75
N SER A 620 -25.24 -50.34 8.80
CA SER A 620 -24.41 -51.31 9.50
C SER A 620 -24.06 -52.49 8.59
N GLN A 621 -22.86 -53.02 8.76
CA GLN A 621 -22.31 -54.05 7.91
C GLN A 621 -21.36 -54.97 8.67
N ARG A 622 -21.35 -56.24 8.28
CA ARG A 622 -20.34 -57.19 8.71
C ARG A 622 -19.19 -57.19 7.70
N VAL A 623 -17.98 -57.03 8.18
CA VAL A 623 -16.77 -56.99 7.33
C VAL A 623 -15.87 -58.16 7.69
N SER A 624 -15.47 -58.91 6.68
CA SER A 624 -14.48 -59.97 6.75
C SER A 624 -13.31 -59.63 5.82
N LEU A 625 -12.10 -59.62 6.38
CA LEU A 625 -10.84 -59.41 5.67
C LEU A 625 -10.06 -60.71 5.73
N SER A 626 -9.78 -61.32 4.60
CA SER A 626 -9.11 -62.62 4.52
C SER A 626 -7.81 -62.50 3.74
N ALA A 627 -6.70 -62.95 4.31
CA ALA A 627 -5.44 -63.10 3.60
C ALA A 627 -5.14 -64.58 3.36
N ALA A 628 -5.06 -64.96 2.09
CA ALA A 628 -4.74 -66.32 1.64
C ALA A 628 -3.60 -66.29 0.61
N PRO A 629 -2.82 -67.38 0.45
CA PRO A 629 -1.77 -67.46 -0.58
C PRO A 629 -2.34 -67.22 -1.98
N ALA A 630 -1.66 -66.41 -2.79
CA ALA A 630 -2.07 -66.18 -4.17
C ALA A 630 -1.86 -67.45 -5.01
N GLU A 631 -2.80 -67.77 -5.92
CA GLU A 631 -2.89 -69.04 -6.67
C GLU A 631 -1.66 -69.44 -7.50
N ASN A 632 -0.60 -68.61 -7.59
CA ASN A 632 0.63 -68.90 -8.34
C ASN A 632 1.95 -68.51 -7.64
N GLU A 633 1.92 -67.98 -6.41
CA GLU A 633 3.14 -67.53 -5.71
C GLU A 633 3.06 -67.81 -4.19
N ASN A 634 3.73 -68.88 -3.72
CA ASN A 634 3.76 -69.27 -2.30
C ASN A 634 4.39 -68.19 -1.36
N ALA A 635 4.97 -67.13 -1.92
CA ALA A 635 5.59 -66.03 -1.18
C ALA A 635 4.65 -64.84 -0.92
N LEU A 636 3.50 -64.76 -1.61
CA LEU A 636 2.57 -63.63 -1.51
C LEU A 636 1.17 -64.06 -1.09
N TYR A 637 0.56 -63.23 -0.27
CA TYR A 637 -0.82 -63.34 0.17
C TYR A 637 -1.68 -62.30 -0.56
N ALA A 638 -2.76 -62.75 -1.19
CA ALA A 638 -3.83 -61.90 -1.70
C ALA A 638 -4.82 -61.57 -0.58
N VAL A 639 -5.47 -60.41 -0.67
CA VAL A 639 -6.39 -59.91 0.35
C VAL A 639 -7.80 -59.87 -0.21
N TRP A 640 -8.66 -60.72 0.32
CA TRP A 640 -10.07 -60.76 -0.02
C TRP A 640 -10.87 -59.95 0.99
N VAL A 641 -11.73 -59.07 0.49
CA VAL A 641 -12.64 -58.27 1.31
C VAL A 641 -14.06 -58.73 1.03
N GLU A 642 -14.76 -59.13 2.08
CA GLU A 642 -16.17 -59.46 2.02
C GLU A 642 -16.94 -58.55 2.97
N ILE A 643 -17.95 -57.86 2.45
CA ILE A 643 -18.81 -56.95 3.20
C ILE A 643 -20.25 -57.41 3.01
N HIS A 644 -20.95 -57.66 4.11
CA HIS A 644 -22.37 -58.00 4.10
C HIS A 644 -23.16 -56.87 4.77
N ARG A 645 -24.12 -56.27 4.05
CA ARG A 645 -25.00 -55.23 4.58
C ARG A 645 -25.99 -55.87 5.57
N GLU A 646 -26.07 -55.32 6.78
CA GLU A 646 -27.03 -55.75 7.81
C GLU A 646 -28.22 -54.76 7.90
N SER A 647 -27.95 -53.46 7.73
CA SER A 647 -28.99 -52.41 7.74
C SER A 647 -28.62 -51.19 6.89
N GLY A 648 -29.60 -50.33 6.59
CA GLY A 648 -29.44 -49.09 5.79
C GLY A 648 -29.73 -49.30 4.30
N ASP A 649 -29.97 -48.23 3.52
CA ASP A 649 -30.31 -48.38 2.09
C ASP A 649 -29.09 -48.73 1.21
N VAL A 650 -29.29 -49.51 0.15
CA VAL A 650 -28.22 -50.02 -0.73
C VAL A 650 -27.44 -48.88 -1.40
N ALA A 651 -28.12 -47.81 -1.84
CA ALA A 651 -27.49 -46.71 -2.55
C ALA A 651 -26.56 -45.87 -1.64
N SER A 652 -27.00 -45.57 -0.42
CA SER A 652 -26.16 -44.88 0.58
C SER A 652 -25.05 -45.79 1.10
N TRP A 653 -25.33 -47.08 1.32
CA TRP A 653 -24.32 -48.08 1.73
C TRP A 653 -23.17 -48.15 0.72
N GLN A 654 -23.47 -48.26 -0.57
CA GLN A 654 -22.46 -48.25 -1.64
C GLN A 654 -21.65 -46.95 -1.67
N ARG A 655 -22.32 -45.79 -1.51
CA ARG A 655 -21.66 -44.47 -1.56
C ARG A 655 -20.71 -44.28 -0.38
N ILE A 656 -21.14 -44.62 0.83
CA ILE A 656 -20.39 -44.39 2.06
C ILE A 656 -19.26 -45.40 2.23
N ASN A 657 -19.44 -46.63 1.75
CA ASN A 657 -18.37 -47.64 1.78
C ASN A 657 -17.12 -47.22 1.03
N ARG A 658 -17.21 -46.37 -0.01
CA ARG A 658 -16.02 -45.83 -0.68
C ARG A 658 -15.09 -45.11 0.31
N ARG A 659 -15.64 -44.42 1.32
CA ARG A 659 -14.87 -43.77 2.37
C ARG A 659 -14.23 -44.79 3.31
N PHE A 660 -14.98 -45.82 3.72
CA PHE A 660 -14.47 -46.93 4.54
C PHE A 660 -13.30 -47.65 3.85
N LEU A 661 -13.46 -48.02 2.58
CA LEU A 661 -12.43 -48.66 1.78
C LEU A 661 -11.23 -47.75 1.52
N GLY A 662 -11.44 -46.43 1.44
CA GLY A 662 -10.38 -45.43 1.44
C GLY A 662 -9.56 -45.43 2.73
N VAL A 663 -10.21 -45.58 3.90
CA VAL A 663 -9.51 -45.73 5.19
C VAL A 663 -8.75 -47.04 5.24
N LEU A 664 -9.37 -48.16 4.86
CA LEU A 664 -8.73 -49.47 4.77
C LEU A 664 -7.45 -49.39 3.93
N ARG A 665 -7.53 -48.86 2.71
CA ARG A 665 -6.39 -48.65 1.82
C ARG A 665 -5.28 -47.82 2.47
N LYS A 666 -5.65 -46.74 3.17
CA LYS A 666 -4.68 -45.90 3.89
C LYS A 666 -3.93 -46.72 4.96
N ARG A 667 -4.60 -47.61 5.69
CA ARG A 667 -3.95 -48.45 6.72
C ARG A 667 -2.96 -49.45 6.12
N PHE A 668 -3.30 -50.06 4.98
CA PHE A 668 -2.38 -50.92 4.22
C PHE A 668 -1.13 -50.15 3.72
N LEU A 669 -1.29 -48.90 3.28
CA LEU A 669 -0.16 -48.05 2.89
C LEU A 669 0.73 -47.66 4.07
N VAL A 670 0.13 -47.33 5.22
CA VAL A 670 0.88 -47.01 6.45
C VAL A 670 1.74 -48.18 6.91
N TRP A 671 1.23 -49.42 6.82
CA TRP A 671 2.01 -50.61 7.16
C TRP A 671 3.35 -50.67 6.41
N ARG A 672 3.37 -50.30 5.12
CA ARG A 672 4.59 -50.29 4.30
C ARG A 672 5.64 -49.27 4.77
N THR A 673 5.22 -48.22 5.45
CA THR A 673 6.13 -47.17 5.95
C THR A 673 6.57 -47.40 7.40
N LEU A 674 6.07 -48.43 8.07
CA LEU A 674 6.48 -48.75 9.44
C LEU A 674 7.91 -49.34 9.46
N PRO A 675 8.76 -48.91 10.42
CA PRO A 675 10.05 -49.54 10.68
C PRO A 675 9.95 -51.04 10.91
N GLN A 676 10.99 -51.79 10.50
CA GLN A 676 10.99 -53.25 10.58
C GLN A 676 10.82 -53.78 12.02
N ASP A 677 11.40 -53.09 13.01
CA ASP A 677 11.29 -53.46 14.43
C ASP A 677 9.83 -53.46 14.91
N LEU A 678 9.06 -52.43 14.52
CA LEU A 678 7.63 -52.34 14.84
C LEU A 678 6.82 -53.44 14.13
N LYS A 679 7.14 -53.75 12.87
CA LYS A 679 6.48 -54.85 12.15
C LYS A 679 6.71 -56.20 12.85
N ASN A 680 7.93 -56.43 13.36
CA ASN A 680 8.28 -57.62 14.12
C ASN A 680 7.52 -57.69 15.46
N ASP A 681 7.34 -56.54 16.14
CA ASP A 681 6.57 -56.48 17.38
C ASP A 681 5.08 -56.77 17.16
N TYR A 682 4.48 -56.26 16.08
CA TYR A 682 3.11 -56.64 15.71
C TYR A 682 3.00 -58.12 15.34
N ALA A 683 3.99 -58.69 14.65
CA ALA A 683 4.00 -60.12 14.36
C ALA A 683 4.08 -60.98 15.64
N ARG A 684 4.81 -60.52 16.66
CA ARG A 684 4.87 -61.18 17.98
C ARG A 684 3.51 -61.13 18.68
N GLN A 685 2.89 -59.96 18.73
CA GLN A 685 1.55 -59.78 19.31
C GLN A 685 0.49 -60.61 18.58
N GLY A 686 0.58 -60.71 17.24
CA GLY A 686 -0.29 -61.56 16.44
C GLY A 686 -0.19 -63.04 16.82
N ARG A 687 1.02 -63.54 17.14
CA ARG A 687 1.20 -64.91 17.64
C ARG A 687 0.57 -65.10 19.01
N GLU A 688 0.68 -64.12 19.90
CA GLU A 688 0.05 -64.15 21.23
C GLU A 688 -1.49 -64.19 21.13
N ILE A 689 -2.08 -63.34 20.27
CA ILE A 689 -3.53 -63.30 20.01
C ILE A 689 -4.04 -64.65 19.48
N LEU A 690 -3.27 -65.29 18.61
CA LEU A 690 -3.63 -66.56 17.96
C LEU A 690 -3.16 -67.82 18.72
N GLY A 691 -2.49 -67.68 19.87
CA GLY A 691 -1.98 -68.79 20.66
C GLY A 691 -0.91 -69.65 19.94
N LEU A 692 -0.06 -69.04 19.11
CA LEU A 692 0.99 -69.73 18.33
C LEU A 692 2.33 -69.76 19.07
N GLU A 693 3.08 -70.87 18.98
CA GLU A 693 4.39 -71.01 19.63
C GLU A 693 5.41 -69.94 19.17
N PRO A 694 6.31 -69.47 20.06
CA PRO A 694 7.31 -68.48 19.73
C PRO A 694 8.37 -69.05 18.76
N VAL A 695 8.72 -68.27 17.74
CA VAL A 695 9.83 -68.62 16.83
C VAL A 695 11.16 -68.50 17.60
N ALA A 696 11.92 -69.59 17.66
CA ALA A 696 13.28 -69.57 18.21
C ALA A 696 14.12 -68.53 17.48
N LYS A 697 14.87 -67.71 18.22
CA LYS A 697 15.78 -66.70 17.68
C LYS A 697 16.81 -67.38 16.78
N THR A 698 16.63 -67.34 15.46
CA THR A 698 17.70 -67.65 14.52
C THR A 698 18.65 -66.45 14.47
N GLU A 699 19.93 -66.72 14.74
CA GLU A 699 21.01 -65.75 14.78
C GLU A 699 21.08 -64.89 13.52
N THR A 700 21.15 -63.59 13.75
CA THR A 700 21.42 -62.58 12.74
C THR A 700 22.88 -62.73 12.30
N VAL A 701 23.12 -63.21 11.08
CA VAL A 701 24.44 -63.08 10.44
C VAL A 701 24.60 -61.61 10.05
N VAL A 702 25.69 -61.02 10.56
CA VAL A 702 26.14 -59.63 10.41
C VAL A 702 26.35 -59.21 8.96
#